data_AF-A0A0S2LPD2-F1
#
_entry.id   AF-A0A0S2LPD2-F1
#
_cell.length_a   1.000
_cell.length_b   1.000
_cell.length_c   1.000
_cell.angle_alpha   90.00
_cell.angle_beta   90.00
_cell.angle_gamma   90.00
#
_symmetry.space_group_name_H-M   'P 1'
#
loop_
_entity.id
_entity.type
_entity.pdbx_description
1 polymer ?
#
loop_
_entity_poly.entity_id
_entity_poly.type
_entity_poly.pdbx_seq_one_letter_code
_entity_poly.pdbx_strand_id
1 'polypeptide(L)'
;MTQKTSKETLRGKYSPKASSATNKKGSSVTKGKMVIQAKTLNVGDVCEFKITALAPNNIGIDEVSYPYAVFVPNAQYGSKVKAKIVKINVQKTSAIKKHVHLSQDYAVAQFIEEVTPASSDLLKTIPVKPGEVLNVAITKVNSKGAGIVEVSPNFKVIVPSAQKANGSGQGHLSNEKSKILVTRVKEHYAFGKIQNLSASSVGSLMGTKSPVSDRSDSKQSFDVDSTGAQFLSKTRSSMATEANKLAFGSKFTTTLPLNAKQYHIGTNKFVSKFVTLKVNGSILFVKLGSGTTALQKASATSAKPGDKVRIKVTASSPNYAVGKILQVNPVSQAKKTTLVMNSIRDMLAHSMHFGEKAVKCHARMKNSIWLKKQGQNKNRPLLKKGRHIINLFKTRRCLNKALNMLTKYALKGRTFLFIGTKKPAAGLVARASYFTKNSFYVNTRWLGGMLTNWKTICKSISKIRPILKEKQKVVRDILERRQTIKTRLIKKALLLKKKSKLILTKGRQLLEIFKKNNVNQPNKNEIALRAQKLTTLRNELITKGMDYIQKRRELIQKQRELAYKTLLLKEKGLQISAKSKLLLNQLSIYNKKLREYKYLLILTSEIKALRAQASTTKKLYSVTKFTQNQSVSGIIPNPPKDILNRIALLIKNSDSANVSKVTSKAAETKQVLVCSTLLSKFSGFSSYIKTVIQSLISSIQSLAVQCKNSSIELNTVKKTLETYLVLKNQYATELQQLKAKLRSERAVIQIVKRKLKALDAQKKLLKFFPRLRYLPTPQTKISEMVQILLTKIVDPKLKYSIDNIYDPKLSTSSKKLAAARKKKWQRLEKYFGGIANMTKLTKAQISRNVAIIIGQKEEMNAVRECQKLGIKMFTIVDTNCNPALSDHVIPANDDSRNSIKYILTKFITRIRLAQKIRARILKIQKTK
;
A
#
# COMPACT_ATOMS: atom_id res chain seq x y z
N MET A 1 -84.14 1.60 14.97
CA MET A 1 -85.28 2.46 15.35
C MET A 1 -85.43 2.40 16.86
N THR A 2 -85.60 3.59 17.46
CA THR A 2 -86.23 3.89 18.76
C THR A 2 -85.71 3.27 20.07
N GLN A 3 -85.71 4.16 21.08
CA GLN A 3 -85.16 4.08 22.43
C GLN A 3 -85.97 3.22 23.41
N LYS A 4 -85.30 2.72 24.48
CA LYS A 4 -85.67 2.81 25.92
C LYS A 4 -84.68 1.95 26.75
N THR A 5 -83.71 2.56 27.47
CA THR A 5 -83.70 3.00 28.90
C THR A 5 -83.59 1.89 29.97
N SER A 6 -82.45 1.84 30.67
CA SER A 6 -82.25 1.89 32.16
C SER A 6 -80.83 1.39 32.52
N LYS A 7 -79.95 2.26 33.09
CA LYS A 7 -79.51 2.36 34.52
C LYS A 7 -78.77 1.10 35.01
N GLU A 8 -77.64 1.09 35.71
CA GLU A 8 -76.80 2.06 36.45
C GLU A 8 -75.49 1.27 36.79
N THR A 9 -74.24 1.77 36.72
CA THR A 9 -73.52 2.36 37.88
C THR A 9 -72.05 2.73 37.54
N LEU A 10 -71.63 3.87 38.13
CA LEU A 10 -70.29 4.26 38.64
C LEU A 10 -69.19 4.64 37.61
N ARG A 11 -69.17 5.92 37.18
CA ARG A 11 -68.41 7.09 37.71
C ARG A 11 -66.89 7.01 37.43
N GLY A 12 -66.24 7.82 36.58
CA GLY A 12 -66.56 9.13 36.02
C GLY A 12 -66.26 10.25 37.02
N LYS A 13 -65.76 11.44 36.68
CA LYS A 13 -65.27 12.08 35.45
C LYS A 13 -65.08 13.58 35.84
N TYR A 14 -64.36 14.32 35.01
CA TYR A 14 -64.53 15.76 34.75
C TYR A 14 -63.97 16.84 35.70
N SER A 15 -63.34 17.82 35.05
CA SER A 15 -63.20 19.25 35.42
C SER A 15 -64.57 19.97 35.29
N PRO A 16 -64.71 21.32 35.16
CA PRO A 16 -63.85 22.49 35.41
C PRO A 16 -64.61 23.65 36.13
N LYS A 17 -64.01 24.87 36.10
CA LYS A 17 -64.51 26.20 36.52
C LYS A 17 -64.46 26.39 38.06
N ALA A 18 -64.23 27.56 38.64
CA ALA A 18 -64.49 28.95 38.25
C ALA A 18 -63.55 29.94 39.01
N SER A 19 -63.54 31.19 38.56
CA SER A 19 -62.85 32.36 39.13
C SER A 19 -63.78 33.20 40.03
N SER A 20 -63.27 33.73 41.15
CA SER A 20 -63.41 35.15 41.61
C SER A 20 -63.14 35.32 43.12
N ALA A 21 -62.50 36.45 43.47
CA ALA A 21 -62.67 37.32 44.66
C ALA A 21 -62.62 36.72 46.09
N THR A 22 -62.08 37.31 47.16
CA THR A 22 -61.45 38.61 47.48
C THR A 22 -60.93 38.54 48.94
N ASN A 23 -59.88 39.32 49.21
CA ASN A 23 -59.60 40.10 50.43
C ASN A 23 -59.19 39.50 51.81
N LYS A 24 -57.98 39.99 52.20
CA LYS A 24 -57.63 40.81 53.39
C LYS A 24 -56.88 40.17 54.59
N LYS A 25 -55.66 40.71 54.72
CA LYS A 25 -54.96 41.30 55.91
C LYS A 25 -54.31 40.38 56.97
N GLY A 26 -53.11 40.80 57.38
CA GLY A 26 -52.39 40.40 58.60
C GLY A 26 -50.88 40.16 58.39
N SER A 27 -50.09 41.16 57.97
CA SER A 27 -49.07 41.85 58.79
C SER A 27 -48.01 40.99 59.50
N SER A 28 -46.76 41.05 59.03
CA SER A 28 -45.66 41.65 59.82
C SER A 28 -44.44 41.93 58.94
N VAL A 29 -43.89 43.12 59.13
CA VAL A 29 -42.71 43.66 58.45
C VAL A 29 -41.48 43.27 59.26
N THR A 30 -40.50 42.62 58.63
CA THR A 30 -39.10 42.63 59.12
C THR A 30 -38.12 42.76 57.96
N LYS A 31 -37.52 43.97 57.89
CA LYS A 31 -36.19 44.37 57.39
C LYS A 31 -35.61 43.58 56.19
N GLY A 32 -35.65 44.24 55.03
CA GLY A 32 -35.11 43.74 53.76
C GLY A 32 -33.60 43.54 53.73
N LYS A 33 -33.18 42.35 53.33
CA LYS A 33 -31.95 42.12 52.57
C LYS A 33 -32.36 41.87 51.11
N MET A 34 -31.96 42.75 50.20
CA MET A 34 -32.14 42.56 48.76
C MET A 34 -31.43 41.28 48.31
N VAL A 35 -32.21 40.25 47.94
CA VAL A 35 -31.70 39.07 47.26
C VAL A 35 -31.68 39.38 45.75
N ILE A 36 -30.50 39.61 45.18
CA ILE A 36 -30.34 39.68 43.72
C ILE A 36 -30.63 38.27 43.16
N GLN A 37 -31.74 38.11 42.44
CA GLN A 37 -32.05 36.89 41.70
C GLN A 37 -31.04 36.71 40.56
N ALA A 38 -30.25 35.62 40.59
CA ALA A 38 -29.32 35.30 39.53
C ALA A 38 -30.07 34.83 38.27
N LYS A 39 -30.01 35.61 37.18
CA LYS A 39 -30.55 35.21 35.86
C LYS A 39 -29.84 33.96 35.34
N THR A 40 -30.60 32.89 35.08
CA THR A 40 -30.09 31.64 34.48
C THR A 40 -30.30 31.63 32.97
N LEU A 41 -29.27 31.27 32.20
CA LEU A 41 -29.30 31.20 30.74
C LEU A 41 -29.67 29.80 30.22
N ASN A 42 -30.51 29.72 29.17
CA ASN A 42 -30.80 28.49 28.45
C ASN A 42 -30.25 28.52 27.00
N VAL A 43 -30.09 27.32 26.42
CA VAL A 43 -29.68 27.19 25.02
C VAL A 43 -30.84 27.63 24.12
N GLY A 44 -30.59 28.63 23.27
CA GLY A 44 -31.60 29.22 22.38
C GLY A 44 -31.99 30.66 22.76
N ASP A 45 -31.69 31.11 23.97
CA ASP A 45 -32.02 32.46 24.43
C ASP A 45 -31.23 33.50 23.66
N VAL A 46 -31.88 34.63 23.36
CA VAL A 46 -31.23 35.82 22.79
C VAL A 46 -31.07 36.81 23.93
N CYS A 47 -29.82 37.14 24.27
CA CYS A 47 -29.50 38.00 25.39
C CYS A 47 -28.49 39.07 24.98
N GLU A 48 -28.47 40.16 25.74
CA GLU A 48 -27.47 41.22 25.62
C GLU A 48 -26.27 40.89 26.51
N PHE A 49 -25.07 41.02 25.94
CA PHE A 49 -23.79 40.73 26.58
C PHE A 49 -22.88 41.95 26.50
N LYS A 50 -22.15 42.24 27.58
CA LYS A 50 -21.14 43.31 27.64
C LYS A 50 -19.76 42.68 27.52
N ILE A 51 -19.05 42.94 26.41
CA ILE A 51 -17.76 42.31 26.16
C ILE A 51 -16.68 42.94 27.04
N THR A 52 -16.09 42.13 27.93
CA THR A 52 -15.12 42.55 28.96
C THR A 52 -13.71 42.00 28.75
N ALA A 53 -13.51 41.11 27.77
CA ALA A 53 -12.19 40.66 27.34
C ALA A 53 -12.20 40.22 25.87
N LEU A 54 -11.04 40.20 25.23
CA LEU A 54 -10.86 39.76 23.84
C LEU A 54 -9.88 38.57 23.76
N ALA A 55 -10.28 37.50 23.08
CA ALA A 55 -9.49 36.30 22.82
C ALA A 55 -9.07 36.20 21.33
N PRO A 56 -8.08 35.34 20.99
CA PRO A 56 -7.61 35.15 19.63
C PRO A 56 -8.73 34.86 18.63
N ASN A 57 -8.57 35.32 17.39
CA ASN A 57 -9.58 35.28 16.33
C ASN A 57 -10.82 36.17 16.58
N ASN A 58 -10.65 37.34 17.22
CA ASN A 58 -11.70 38.31 17.50
C ASN A 58 -12.91 37.68 18.22
N ILE A 59 -12.66 36.90 19.27
CA ILE A 59 -13.72 36.34 20.10
C ILE A 59 -13.84 37.21 21.35
N GLY A 60 -14.96 37.92 21.47
CA GLY A 60 -15.31 38.67 22.68
C GLY A 60 -15.76 37.71 23.78
N ILE A 61 -15.40 38.03 25.02
CA ILE A 61 -15.80 37.30 26.21
C ILE A 61 -16.58 38.23 27.12
N ASP A 62 -17.77 37.82 27.52
CA ASP A 62 -18.50 38.43 28.64
C ASP A 62 -18.33 37.56 29.89
N GLU A 63 -17.63 38.11 30.88
CA GLU A 63 -17.39 37.47 32.18
C GLU A 63 -18.30 38.02 33.29
N VAL A 64 -19.10 39.07 33.03
CA VAL A 64 -19.77 39.87 34.07
C VAL A 64 -21.29 39.70 34.05
N SER A 65 -21.93 39.68 32.87
CA SER A 65 -23.40 39.73 32.80
C SER A 65 -24.07 38.46 33.33
N TYR A 66 -23.36 37.34 33.38
CA TYR A 66 -23.88 36.03 33.78
C TYR A 66 -22.85 35.22 34.58
N PRO A 67 -23.27 34.22 35.39
CA PRO A 67 -22.37 33.43 36.24
C PRO A 67 -21.40 32.50 35.48
N TYR A 68 -21.44 32.49 34.15
CA TYR A 68 -20.56 31.71 33.28
C TYR A 68 -19.95 32.62 32.22
N ALA A 69 -18.69 32.36 31.83
CA ALA A 69 -18.06 33.12 30.75
C ALA A 69 -18.73 32.80 29.41
N VAL A 70 -19.21 33.83 28.70
CA VAL A 70 -19.88 33.69 27.40
C VAL A 70 -18.96 34.14 26.29
N PHE A 71 -18.67 33.24 25.34
CA PHE A 71 -17.84 33.52 24.18
C PHE A 71 -18.71 33.93 22.99
N VAL A 72 -18.50 35.14 22.47
CA VAL A 72 -19.21 35.72 21.34
C VAL A 72 -18.21 35.99 20.20
N PRO A 73 -18.28 35.25 19.07
CA PRO A 73 -17.38 35.46 17.95
C PRO A 73 -17.69 36.79 17.23
N ASN A 74 -16.66 37.46 16.71
CA ASN A 74 -16.70 38.74 16.02
C ASN A 74 -17.17 39.94 16.86
N ALA A 75 -17.18 39.82 18.19
CA ALA A 75 -17.53 40.92 19.09
C ALA A 75 -16.28 41.73 19.49
N GLN A 76 -16.42 43.06 19.58
CA GLN A 76 -15.33 43.97 19.94
C GLN A 76 -15.27 44.18 21.46
N TYR A 77 -14.11 44.60 21.97
CA TYR A 77 -13.96 44.95 23.39
C TYR A 77 -14.82 46.17 23.74
N GLY A 78 -15.54 46.14 24.86
CA GLY A 78 -16.32 47.27 25.36
C GLY A 78 -17.72 47.42 24.73
N SER A 79 -18.04 46.74 23.63
CA SER A 79 -19.37 46.83 23.03
C SER A 79 -20.42 45.98 23.75
N LYS A 80 -21.68 46.42 23.65
CA LYS A 80 -22.85 45.63 24.07
C LYS A 80 -23.44 44.95 22.84
N VAL A 81 -23.56 43.64 22.89
CA VAL A 81 -23.92 42.80 21.74
C VAL A 81 -25.12 41.92 22.08
N LYS A 82 -26.11 41.86 21.19
CA LYS A 82 -27.16 40.84 21.19
C LYS A 82 -26.63 39.58 20.53
N ALA A 83 -26.61 38.48 21.27
CA ALA A 83 -26.19 37.18 20.75
C ALA A 83 -27.13 36.05 21.21
N LYS A 84 -27.30 35.04 20.36
CA LYS A 84 -28.11 33.86 20.64
C LYS A 84 -27.25 32.76 21.23
N ILE A 85 -27.62 32.20 22.37
CA ILE A 85 -26.85 31.13 23.00
C ILE A 85 -27.00 29.84 22.18
N VAL A 86 -25.88 29.33 21.66
CA VAL A 86 -25.85 28.11 20.86
C VAL A 86 -25.55 26.89 21.73
N LYS A 87 -24.67 27.07 22.72
CA LYS A 87 -24.20 25.96 23.54
C LYS A 87 -23.79 26.45 24.92
N ILE A 88 -24.35 25.84 25.95
CA ILE A 88 -23.87 26.01 27.33
C ILE A 88 -23.17 24.72 27.73
N ASN A 89 -21.94 24.85 28.20
CA ASN A 89 -21.15 23.75 28.73
C ASN A 89 -21.01 23.94 30.24
N VAL A 90 -21.99 23.42 30.99
CA VAL A 90 -21.96 23.33 32.45
C VAL A 90 -21.52 21.93 32.83
N GLN A 91 -20.43 21.80 33.58
CA GLN A 91 -20.12 20.55 34.25
C GLN A 91 -21.18 20.34 35.33
N LYS A 92 -22.16 19.47 35.07
CA LYS A 92 -23.24 19.16 36.03
C LYS A 92 -22.66 18.62 37.33
N THR A 93 -22.50 19.49 38.31
CA THR A 93 -22.29 19.17 39.72
C THR A 93 -23.63 19.28 40.43
N SER A 94 -24.05 18.23 41.14
CA SER A 94 -25.26 18.26 41.96
C SER A 94 -24.99 19.07 43.24
N ALA A 95 -25.64 20.23 43.31
CA ALA A 95 -26.17 20.97 44.46
C ALA A 95 -25.37 21.02 45.79
N ILE A 96 -25.14 22.28 46.22
CA ILE A 96 -24.82 22.81 47.56
C ILE A 96 -23.33 22.81 47.97
N LYS A 97 -22.61 23.89 47.62
CA LYS A 97 -22.23 25.00 48.53
C LYS A 97 -21.61 26.15 47.73
N LYS A 98 -22.08 27.36 48.03
CA LYS A 98 -21.59 28.66 47.57
C LYS A 98 -20.16 28.87 48.04
N HIS A 99 -19.20 28.98 47.13
CA HIS A 99 -18.10 29.96 47.15
C HIS A 99 -17.45 29.97 45.76
N VAL A 100 -17.22 31.17 45.26
CA VAL A 100 -16.85 31.50 43.89
C VAL A 100 -15.43 31.01 43.58
N HIS A 101 -15.32 29.97 42.75
CA HIS A 101 -14.13 29.74 41.93
C HIS A 101 -14.55 29.69 40.46
N LEU A 102 -14.38 30.85 39.81
CA LEU A 102 -14.72 31.11 38.42
C LEU A 102 -13.70 30.45 37.48
N SER A 103 -13.84 29.16 37.17
CA SER A 103 -13.21 28.57 35.97
C SER A 103 -13.59 27.10 35.79
N GLN A 104 -14.63 26.83 34.98
CA GLN A 104 -14.66 25.70 34.02
C GLN A 104 -15.98 25.62 33.24
N ASP A 105 -17.04 26.30 33.71
CA ASP A 105 -18.32 26.39 33.01
C ASP A 105 -18.35 27.61 32.08
N TYR A 106 -18.75 27.41 30.83
CA TYR A 106 -18.79 28.47 29.81
C TYR A 106 -19.91 28.26 28.80
N ALA A 107 -20.35 29.35 28.18
CA ALA A 107 -21.31 29.33 27.08
C ALA A 107 -20.70 29.88 25.79
N VAL A 108 -21.21 29.43 24.65
CA VAL A 108 -20.88 29.92 23.33
C VAL A 108 -22.15 30.47 22.70
N ALA A 109 -22.11 31.74 22.31
CA ALA A 109 -23.21 32.42 21.65
C ALA A 109 -22.87 32.74 20.19
N GLN A 110 -23.90 32.89 19.38
CA GLN A 110 -23.84 33.34 17.99
C GLN A 110 -24.20 34.82 17.96
N PHE A 111 -23.28 35.65 17.50
CA PHE A 111 -23.51 37.08 17.29
C PHE A 111 -24.73 37.32 16.40
N ILE A 112 -25.61 38.24 16.80
CA ILE A 112 -26.75 38.69 16.00
C ILE A 112 -26.52 40.14 15.58
N GLU A 113 -26.40 41.04 16.55
CA GLU A 113 -26.37 42.49 16.32
C GLU A 113 -25.62 43.20 17.44
N GLU A 114 -24.95 44.30 17.11
CA GLU A 114 -24.27 45.18 18.07
C GLU A 114 -25.23 46.30 18.49
N VAL A 115 -25.53 46.42 19.78
CA VAL A 115 -26.54 47.35 20.30
C VAL A 115 -25.95 48.73 20.55
N THR A 116 -24.70 48.78 21.02
CA THR A 116 -23.94 50.03 21.16
C THR A 116 -22.53 49.81 20.61
N PRO A 117 -22.08 50.62 19.64
CA PRO A 117 -20.73 50.52 19.11
C PRO A 117 -19.70 50.77 20.21
N ALA A 118 -18.57 50.06 20.17
CA ALA A 118 -17.45 50.30 21.08
C ALA A 118 -16.93 51.73 20.89
N SER A 119 -16.66 52.46 21.99
CA SER A 119 -15.98 53.74 21.92
C SER A 119 -14.60 53.54 21.26
N SER A 120 -14.40 54.18 20.11
CA SER A 120 -13.26 53.95 19.22
C SER A 120 -11.90 54.38 19.79
N ASP A 121 -11.87 55.03 20.96
CA ASP A 121 -10.65 55.61 21.53
C ASP A 121 -9.87 54.67 22.45
N LEU A 122 -10.49 53.59 22.95
CA LEU A 122 -9.85 52.65 23.90
C LEU A 122 -9.03 51.53 23.22
N LEU A 123 -9.20 51.31 21.90
CA LEU A 123 -8.48 50.27 21.16
C LEU A 123 -7.13 50.73 20.59
N LYS A 124 -6.85 52.04 20.60
CA LYS A 124 -5.54 52.60 20.18
C LYS A 124 -4.48 52.56 21.29
N THR A 125 -4.89 52.40 22.55
CA THR A 125 -4.02 52.52 23.73
C THR A 125 -3.55 51.19 24.32
N ILE A 126 -4.06 50.04 23.84
CA ILE A 126 -3.68 48.71 24.35
C ILE A 126 -2.41 48.21 23.63
N PRO A 127 -1.29 47.97 24.34
CA PRO A 127 0.00 47.69 23.73
C PRO A 127 0.18 46.26 23.17
N VAL A 128 -0.77 45.35 23.42
CA VAL A 128 -0.63 43.92 23.11
C VAL A 128 -1.89 43.36 22.46
N LYS A 129 -1.75 42.58 21.39
CA LYS A 129 -2.88 41.92 20.69
C LYS A 129 -3.07 40.46 21.13
N PRO A 130 -4.31 39.94 21.18
CA PRO A 130 -4.55 38.53 21.48
C PRO A 130 -4.00 37.63 20.37
N GLY A 131 -3.19 36.62 20.74
CA GLY A 131 -2.51 35.72 19.82
C GLY A 131 -1.07 36.12 19.47
N GLU A 132 -0.62 37.29 19.93
CA GLU A 132 0.76 37.76 19.79
C GLU A 132 1.72 36.95 20.68
N VAL A 133 2.95 36.71 20.20
CA VAL A 133 3.99 36.02 20.96
C VAL A 133 5.02 37.05 21.40
N LEU A 134 5.07 37.31 22.70
CA LEU A 134 5.99 38.24 23.33
C LEU A 134 7.26 37.51 23.79
N ASN A 135 8.44 38.06 23.51
CA ASN A 135 9.72 37.53 23.99
C ASN A 135 10.24 38.39 25.14
N VAL A 136 9.69 38.23 26.33
CA VAL A 136 9.93 39.12 27.49
C VAL A 136 10.26 38.27 28.72
N ALA A 137 11.12 38.79 29.61
CA ALA A 137 11.44 38.16 30.88
C ALA A 137 10.33 38.41 31.91
N ILE A 138 10.13 37.45 32.82
CA ILE A 138 9.13 37.57 33.90
C ILE A 138 9.71 38.44 35.00
N THR A 139 9.14 39.64 35.21
CA THR A 139 9.69 40.65 36.12
C THR A 139 9.40 40.34 37.58
N LYS A 140 8.22 39.79 37.92
CA LYS A 140 7.83 39.41 39.28
C LYS A 140 7.00 38.14 39.28
N VAL A 141 7.04 37.34 40.35
CA VAL A 141 6.13 36.18 40.55
C VAL A 141 5.28 36.44 41.77
N ASN A 142 3.96 36.30 41.66
CA ASN A 142 3.06 36.51 42.79
C ASN A 142 3.00 35.29 43.74
N SER A 143 2.40 35.47 44.92
CA SER A 143 2.26 34.42 45.96
C SER A 143 1.51 33.16 45.52
N LYS A 144 0.78 33.20 44.38
CA LYS A 144 0.08 32.05 43.78
C LYS A 144 0.89 31.38 42.65
N GLY A 145 2.15 31.77 42.44
CA GLY A 145 3.05 31.17 41.45
C GLY A 145 2.81 31.62 40.01
N ALA A 146 2.06 32.72 39.79
CA ALA A 146 1.86 33.32 38.48
C ALA A 146 2.93 34.39 38.21
N GLY A 147 3.55 34.33 37.04
CA GLY A 147 4.52 35.33 36.59
C GLY A 147 3.81 36.60 36.09
N ILE A 148 4.36 37.76 36.42
CA ILE A 148 3.93 39.07 35.96
C ILE A 148 5.04 39.61 35.06
N VAL A 149 4.66 40.08 33.88
CA VAL A 149 5.51 40.75 32.90
C VAL A 149 4.96 42.17 32.73
N GLU A 150 5.74 43.19 33.04
CA GLU A 150 5.37 44.58 32.80
C GLU A 150 5.76 44.96 31.37
N VAL A 151 4.77 45.25 30.52
CA VAL A 151 4.98 45.57 29.09
C VAL A 151 4.98 47.08 28.85
N SER A 152 4.19 47.83 29.63
CA SER A 152 4.23 49.29 29.73
C SER A 152 3.86 49.70 31.16
N PRO A 153 4.13 50.95 31.60
CA PRO A 153 3.89 51.39 32.99
C PRO A 153 2.48 51.09 33.50
N ASN A 154 1.48 51.14 32.60
CA ASN A 154 0.06 50.95 32.91
C ASN A 154 -0.51 49.62 32.38
N PHE A 155 0.33 48.67 31.89
CA PHE A 155 -0.16 47.42 31.31
C PHE A 155 0.69 46.18 31.66
N LYS A 156 0.05 45.15 32.24
CA LYS A 156 0.72 43.94 32.75
C LYS A 156 0.25 42.66 32.06
N VAL A 157 1.16 41.70 31.82
CA VAL A 157 0.82 40.37 31.31
C VAL A 157 1.02 39.33 32.41
N ILE A 158 -0.05 38.61 32.75
CA ILE A 158 -0.10 37.61 33.82
C ILE A 158 0.01 36.20 33.22
N VAL A 159 0.95 35.41 33.69
CA VAL A 159 1.24 34.03 33.26
C VAL A 159 0.94 33.05 34.41
N PRO A 160 -0.25 32.41 34.45
CA PRO A 160 -0.73 31.65 35.60
C PRO A 160 0.02 30.35 35.97
N SER A 161 1.09 29.97 35.26
CA SER A 161 1.80 28.70 35.47
C SER A 161 3.30 28.81 35.20
N ALA A 162 3.92 29.91 35.61
CA ALA A 162 5.33 30.16 35.39
C ALA A 162 6.25 29.17 36.15
N GLN A 163 5.90 28.80 37.39
CA GLN A 163 6.75 27.95 38.25
C GLN A 163 6.78 26.45 37.87
N LYS A 164 5.85 25.95 37.02
CA LYS A 164 5.77 24.50 36.69
C LYS A 164 6.62 24.09 35.47
N ALA A 165 7.24 25.05 34.79
CA ALA A 165 7.98 24.79 33.55
C ALA A 165 9.46 24.40 33.80
N ASN A 166 10.06 24.85 34.90
CA ASN A 166 11.44 24.54 35.27
C ASN A 166 11.43 23.73 36.58
N GLY A 167 11.89 22.48 36.51
CA GLY A 167 11.87 21.54 37.63
C GLY A 167 12.89 21.90 38.71
N SER A 168 12.55 22.85 39.58
CA SER A 168 13.22 23.07 40.87
C SER A 168 12.32 23.97 41.73
N GLY A 169 11.85 23.46 42.86
CA GLY A 169 11.08 24.23 43.83
C GLY A 169 11.99 25.17 44.63
N GLN A 170 12.48 26.23 44.00
CA GLN A 170 13.08 27.41 44.65
C GLN A 170 12.93 28.58 43.68
N GLY A 171 12.35 29.69 44.17
CA GLY A 171 12.07 30.86 43.36
C GLY A 171 13.35 31.64 43.05
N HIS A 172 13.85 31.52 41.80
CA HIS A 172 14.80 32.46 41.24
C HIS A 172 14.14 33.22 40.08
N LEU A 173 14.21 34.56 40.13
CA LEU A 173 13.91 35.42 39.00
C LEU A 173 14.95 35.14 37.90
N SER A 174 14.60 34.28 36.94
CA SER A 174 15.43 34.08 35.76
C SER A 174 15.24 35.28 34.82
N ASN A 175 16.32 36.03 34.57
CA ASN A 175 16.38 37.10 33.55
C ASN A 175 16.25 36.56 32.10
N GLU A 176 15.91 35.29 31.92
CA GLU A 176 15.77 34.65 30.61
C GLU A 176 14.47 35.09 29.91
N LYS A 177 14.62 35.63 28.70
CA LYS A 177 13.49 36.04 27.84
C LYS A 177 12.72 34.80 27.39
N SER A 178 11.50 34.63 27.88
CA SER A 178 10.60 33.52 27.53
C SER A 178 9.63 33.91 26.42
N LYS A 179 9.32 32.97 25.50
CA LYS A 179 8.28 33.17 24.48
C LYS A 179 6.89 32.94 25.08
N ILE A 180 6.14 34.01 25.29
CA ILE A 180 4.83 34.03 25.93
C ILE A 180 3.76 34.35 24.88
N LEU A 181 2.86 33.40 24.62
CA LEU A 181 1.70 33.59 23.76
C LEU A 181 0.56 34.26 24.55
N VAL A 182 0.05 35.38 24.07
CA VAL A 182 -1.05 36.13 24.68
C VAL A 182 -2.39 35.44 24.35
N THR A 183 -3.11 35.03 25.38
CA THR A 183 -4.33 34.19 25.28
C THR A 183 -5.63 34.97 25.42
N ARG A 184 -5.67 36.05 26.20
CA ARG A 184 -6.80 36.99 26.27
C ARG A 184 -6.32 38.35 26.78
N VAL A 185 -6.94 39.42 26.31
CA VAL A 185 -6.60 40.82 26.61
C VAL A 185 -7.79 41.50 27.29
N LYS A 186 -7.51 42.29 28.32
CA LYS A 186 -8.45 43.17 29.05
C LYS A 186 -7.90 44.60 29.08
N GLU A 187 -8.64 45.53 29.69
CA GLU A 187 -8.30 46.96 29.73
C GLU A 187 -6.86 47.27 30.17
N HIS A 188 -6.44 46.75 31.33
CA HIS A 188 -5.16 47.11 31.96
C HIS A 188 -4.19 45.93 32.06
N TYR A 189 -4.60 44.75 31.59
CA TYR A 189 -3.75 43.56 31.65
C TYR A 189 -4.16 42.49 30.63
N ALA A 190 -3.23 41.58 30.32
CA ALA A 190 -3.49 40.41 29.48
C ALA A 190 -3.03 39.12 30.16
N PHE A 191 -3.50 37.98 29.67
CA PHE A 191 -3.08 36.66 30.14
C PHE A 191 -2.21 35.95 29.11
N GLY A 192 -1.08 35.39 29.52
CA GLY A 192 -0.12 34.70 28.65
C GLY A 192 0.11 33.23 29.00
N LYS A 193 0.59 32.46 28.01
CA LYS A 193 1.03 31.06 28.17
C LYS A 193 2.40 30.84 27.52
N ILE A 194 3.30 30.17 28.22
CA ILE A 194 4.66 29.85 27.73
C ILE A 194 4.60 28.80 26.61
N GLN A 195 5.34 29.01 25.52
CA GLN A 195 5.39 28.12 24.35
C GLN A 195 6.66 27.24 24.35
N ASN A 196 6.52 25.94 24.64
CA ASN A 196 7.64 24.97 24.60
C ASN A 196 7.86 24.45 23.17
N LEU A 197 9.07 24.59 22.61
CA LEU A 197 9.43 24.04 21.30
C LEU A 197 9.87 22.57 21.43
N SER A 198 9.16 21.66 20.77
CA SER A 198 9.64 20.29 20.52
C SER A 198 9.27 19.82 19.10
N ALA A 199 10.31 19.60 18.29
CA ALA A 199 10.45 18.80 17.06
C ALA A 199 9.72 19.20 15.75
N SER A 200 10.44 19.87 14.85
CA SER A 200 10.22 19.82 13.39
C SER A 200 11.48 20.14 12.57
N SER A 201 12.18 19.13 12.05
CA SER A 201 13.10 19.26 10.91
C SER A 201 13.60 17.90 10.42
N VAL A 202 13.11 17.42 9.27
CA VAL A 202 13.93 16.67 8.30
C VAL A 202 13.34 16.90 6.90
N GLY A 203 14.12 17.53 6.03
CA GLY A 203 13.88 17.59 4.59
C GLY A 203 14.90 16.73 3.83
N SER A 204 14.40 16.13 2.75
CA SER A 204 15.06 15.70 1.50
C SER A 204 16.35 14.86 1.52
N LEU A 205 16.26 13.65 0.96
CA LEU A 205 17.22 13.11 -0.04
C LEU A 205 16.57 11.94 -0.81
N MET A 206 16.71 11.95 -2.15
CA MET A 206 16.27 10.92 -3.09
C MET A 206 17.27 9.76 -3.16
N GLY A 207 16.81 8.54 -3.49
CA GLY A 207 17.66 7.58 -4.22
C GLY A 207 17.41 6.07 -4.03
N THR A 208 16.59 5.49 -4.90
CA THR A 208 16.70 4.12 -5.49
C THR A 208 16.06 2.88 -4.81
N LYS A 209 15.30 2.17 -5.68
CA LYS A 209 14.94 0.73 -5.78
C LYS A 209 13.94 0.09 -4.78
N SER A 210 12.83 -0.36 -5.36
CA SER A 210 11.72 -1.19 -4.85
C SER A 210 12.13 -2.65 -4.52
N PRO A 211 11.21 -3.56 -4.11
CA PRO A 211 10.01 -3.46 -3.26
C PRO A 211 10.08 -4.49 -2.09
N VAL A 212 9.00 -4.62 -1.29
CA VAL A 212 8.59 -5.80 -0.48
C VAL A 212 8.52 -5.59 1.06
N SER A 213 7.37 -6.01 1.59
CA SER A 213 7.01 -6.33 2.99
C SER A 213 6.45 -5.23 3.88
N ASP A 214 5.12 -5.10 3.83
CA ASP A 214 4.30 -4.53 4.90
C ASP A 214 4.49 -5.33 6.21
N ARG A 215 5.32 -4.78 7.11
CA ARG A 215 5.28 -5.02 8.56
C ARG A 215 4.84 -3.74 9.25
N SER A 216 3.73 -3.81 10.00
CA SER A 216 3.70 -3.30 11.37
C SER A 216 2.49 -3.89 12.10
N ASP A 217 2.84 -4.86 12.96
CA ASP A 217 2.00 -5.43 13.99
C ASP A 217 1.64 -4.38 15.05
N SER A 218 0.36 -4.35 15.42
CA SER A 218 -0.07 -3.88 16.73
C SER A 218 0.27 -4.94 17.77
N LYS A 219 1.17 -4.59 18.71
CA LYS A 219 1.45 -5.37 19.92
C LYS A 219 0.19 -5.39 20.80
N GLN A 220 -0.49 -6.54 20.83
CA GLN A 220 -1.32 -6.95 21.96
C GLN A 220 -0.72 -8.25 22.52
N SER A 221 -0.02 -8.11 23.64
CA SER A 221 0.44 -9.21 24.48
C SER A 221 -0.76 -9.86 25.18
N PHE A 222 -0.92 -11.17 25.00
CA PHE A 222 -1.73 -12.02 25.86
C PHE A 222 -0.86 -13.16 26.37
N ASP A 223 -0.70 -13.18 27.69
CA ASP A 223 -0.03 -14.20 28.47
C ASP A 223 -0.67 -15.57 28.25
N VAL A 224 0.17 -16.60 28.08
CA VAL A 224 -0.18 -18.02 28.16
C VAL A 224 0.41 -18.54 29.46
N ASP A 225 -0.42 -19.21 30.24
CA ASP A 225 -0.09 -19.74 31.56
C ASP A 225 1.08 -20.74 31.55
N SER A 226 1.77 -20.72 32.70
CA SER A 226 2.92 -21.48 33.15
C SER A 226 2.87 -23.01 32.94
N THR A 227 3.95 -23.59 32.42
CA THR A 227 4.44 -24.97 32.70
C THR A 227 5.79 -25.26 31.99
N GLY A 228 6.75 -24.34 32.04
CA GLY A 228 8.03 -24.58 31.36
C GLY A 228 9.21 -23.66 31.72
N ALA A 229 9.19 -23.00 32.88
CA ALA A 229 10.22 -22.04 33.25
C ALA A 229 10.81 -22.36 34.64
N GLN A 230 11.24 -23.60 34.84
CA GLN A 230 11.93 -24.04 36.06
C GLN A 230 13.37 -24.55 35.80
N PHE A 231 13.92 -24.32 34.61
CA PHE A 231 15.21 -24.93 34.22
C PHE A 231 16.33 -23.94 33.86
N LEU A 232 16.18 -22.63 34.07
CA LEU A 232 17.18 -21.64 33.60
C LEU A 232 17.46 -20.48 34.59
N SER A 233 17.47 -20.75 35.89
CA SER A 233 17.95 -19.74 36.87
C SER A 233 18.67 -20.37 38.05
N LYS A 234 19.80 -21.03 37.79
CA LYS A 234 20.85 -21.28 38.78
C LYS A 234 22.20 -21.07 38.10
N THR A 235 22.56 -19.80 37.88
CA THR A 235 23.95 -19.35 37.66
C THR A 235 23.94 -17.83 37.52
N ARG A 236 24.14 -17.12 38.63
CA ARG A 236 25.10 -16.00 38.75
C ARG A 236 25.05 -15.38 40.15
N SER A 237 26.19 -15.58 40.82
CA SER A 237 26.92 -14.66 41.68
C SER A 237 26.25 -14.06 42.92
N SER A 238 26.77 -14.55 44.03
CA SER A 238 27.07 -13.89 45.29
C SER A 238 27.77 -12.52 45.15
N MET A 239 27.63 -11.73 46.23
CA MET A 239 28.33 -10.50 46.64
C MET A 239 27.91 -9.16 46.02
N ALA A 240 27.04 -8.44 46.74
CA ALA A 240 27.26 -7.07 47.21
C ALA A 240 26.17 -6.71 48.25
N THR A 241 26.63 -6.27 49.42
CA THR A 241 25.87 -5.85 50.60
C THR A 241 25.18 -4.50 50.42
N GLU A 242 24.02 -4.36 51.09
CA GLU A 242 23.34 -3.13 51.53
C GLU A 242 23.18 -1.93 50.57
N ALA A 243 22.03 -1.87 49.88
CA ALA A 243 21.13 -0.71 49.87
C ALA A 243 19.87 -1.03 49.04
N ASN A 244 18.79 -1.42 49.71
CA ASN A 244 17.48 -1.45 49.07
C ASN A 244 16.99 -0.01 48.83
N LYS A 245 16.81 0.40 47.57
CA LYS A 245 16.02 1.59 47.24
C LYS A 245 15.09 1.28 46.07
N LEU A 246 13.81 1.14 46.37
CA LEU A 246 12.72 1.05 45.39
C LEU A 246 12.74 2.30 44.48
N ALA A 247 13.50 2.25 43.39
CA ALA A 247 13.72 3.40 42.53
C ALA A 247 12.39 3.95 41.96
N PHE A 248 12.30 5.28 41.86
CA PHE A 248 11.16 5.97 41.25
C PHE A 248 10.89 5.40 39.85
N GLY A 249 9.63 5.04 39.59
CA GLY A 249 9.19 4.50 38.31
C GLY A 249 9.31 2.98 38.15
N SER A 250 9.96 2.27 39.08
CA SER A 250 10.02 0.81 39.09
C SER A 250 8.63 0.18 39.12
N LYS A 251 8.46 -0.96 38.44
CA LYS A 251 7.18 -1.69 38.35
C LYS A 251 7.39 -3.13 38.77
N PHE A 252 6.58 -3.59 39.70
CA PHE A 252 6.62 -4.98 40.15
C PHE A 252 5.22 -5.48 40.46
N THR A 253 5.10 -6.79 40.67
CA THR A 253 3.84 -7.46 40.92
C THR A 253 3.88 -8.02 42.32
N THR A 254 2.92 -7.64 43.18
CA THR A 254 2.85 -8.10 44.57
C THR A 254 1.40 -8.36 44.97
N THR A 255 1.20 -9.14 46.03
CA THR A 255 -0.11 -9.41 46.62
C THR A 255 -0.37 -8.44 47.75
N LEU A 256 -1.52 -7.77 47.73
CA LEU A 256 -1.91 -6.93 48.86
C LEU A 256 -2.20 -7.83 50.07
N PRO A 257 -1.56 -7.64 51.23
CA PRO A 257 -1.80 -8.42 52.44
C PRO A 257 -3.21 -8.14 52.94
N LEU A 258 -3.84 -9.18 53.48
CA LEU A 258 -5.21 -9.13 54.00
C LEU A 258 -5.32 -8.21 55.22
N ASN A 259 -4.27 -8.14 56.04
CA ASN A 259 -4.25 -7.46 57.35
C ASN A 259 -3.45 -6.15 57.37
N ALA A 260 -3.21 -5.50 56.23
CA ALA A 260 -2.44 -4.24 56.25
C ALA A 260 -3.22 -3.09 56.89
N LYS A 261 -2.51 -2.29 57.71
CA LYS A 261 -3.01 -1.03 58.29
C LYS A 261 -3.46 -0.09 57.17
N GLN A 262 -4.75 0.28 57.20
CA GLN A 262 -5.34 1.21 56.26
C GLN A 262 -5.28 2.62 56.84
N TYR A 263 -4.61 3.53 56.14
CA TYR A 263 -4.53 4.93 56.56
C TYR A 263 -5.57 5.76 55.80
N HIS A 264 -6.25 6.64 56.54
CA HIS A 264 -7.27 7.55 56.05
C HIS A 264 -6.73 8.98 56.11
N ILE A 265 -6.53 9.59 54.93
CA ILE A 265 -6.06 10.98 54.85
C ILE A 265 -7.11 11.80 54.08
N GLY A 266 -7.70 12.79 54.75
CA GLY A 266 -8.70 13.75 54.23
C GLY A 266 -9.90 13.99 55.18
N THR A 267 -10.59 15.13 55.04
CA THR A 267 -11.88 15.38 55.73
C THR A 267 -12.96 14.42 55.22
N ASN A 268 -14.03 14.20 56.02
CA ASN A 268 -15.06 13.14 55.88
C ASN A 268 -15.64 12.86 54.47
N LYS A 269 -15.41 13.72 53.46
CA LYS A 269 -15.86 13.55 52.06
C LYS A 269 -14.81 12.99 51.09
N PHE A 270 -13.50 13.03 51.39
CA PHE A 270 -12.43 12.54 50.50
C PHE A 270 -11.37 11.71 51.23
N VAL A 271 -11.79 10.60 51.84
CA VAL A 271 -10.86 9.68 52.50
C VAL A 271 -10.13 8.84 51.45
N SER A 272 -8.84 9.14 51.25
CA SER A 272 -7.97 8.26 50.46
C SER A 272 -7.44 7.13 51.32
N LYS A 273 -7.74 5.87 50.94
CA LYS A 273 -7.29 4.67 51.66
C LYS A 273 -5.90 4.26 51.16
N PHE A 274 -4.92 4.22 52.04
CA PHE A 274 -3.58 3.70 51.72
C PHE A 274 -3.35 2.37 52.42
N VAL A 275 -2.72 1.42 51.71
CA VAL A 275 -2.22 0.16 52.26
C VAL A 275 -0.71 0.22 52.33
N THR A 276 -0.14 -0.17 53.47
CA THR A 276 1.31 -0.26 53.67
C THR A 276 1.81 -1.67 53.35
N LEU A 277 2.94 -1.76 52.65
CA LEU A 277 3.66 -2.98 52.33
C LEU A 277 5.13 -2.82 52.71
N LYS A 278 5.72 -3.77 53.43
CA LYS A 278 7.18 -3.81 53.59
C LYS A 278 7.76 -4.57 52.40
N VAL A 279 8.48 -3.89 51.52
CA VAL A 279 9.09 -4.49 50.32
C VAL A 279 10.57 -4.10 50.34
N ASN A 280 11.45 -5.10 50.42
CA ASN A 280 12.89 -4.89 50.41
C ASN A 280 13.34 -3.85 51.47
N GLY A 281 12.95 -4.01 52.74
CA GLY A 281 13.35 -3.10 53.82
C GLY A 281 12.66 -1.73 53.87
N SER A 282 12.10 -1.21 52.77
CA SER A 282 11.37 0.08 52.74
C SER A 282 9.84 -0.09 52.88
N ILE A 283 9.16 0.90 53.49
CA ILE A 283 7.69 0.92 53.64
C ILE A 283 7.04 1.54 52.39
N LEU A 284 6.29 0.76 51.62
CA LEU A 284 5.55 1.21 50.45
C LEU A 284 4.09 1.52 50.78
N PHE A 285 3.69 2.78 50.61
CA PHE A 285 2.30 3.23 50.70
C PHE A 285 1.62 3.13 49.34
N VAL A 286 0.60 2.28 49.23
CA VAL A 286 -0.14 2.03 48.01
C VAL A 286 -1.53 2.62 48.13
N LYS A 287 -1.86 3.59 47.27
CA LYS A 287 -3.20 4.20 47.25
C LYS A 287 -4.22 3.21 46.67
N LEU A 288 -5.14 2.73 47.51
CA LEU A 288 -6.35 2.03 47.07
C LEU A 288 -7.32 3.08 46.53
N GLY A 289 -7.83 2.89 45.30
CA GLY A 289 -8.76 3.85 44.70
C GLY A 289 -9.99 4.07 45.59
N SER A 290 -10.33 5.33 45.91
CA SER A 290 -11.51 5.69 46.69
C SER A 290 -12.78 5.32 45.91
N GLY A 291 -13.50 4.31 46.37
CA GLY A 291 -14.77 3.92 45.77
C GLY A 291 -15.92 4.79 46.26
N THR A 292 -16.24 5.87 45.55
CA THR A 292 -17.44 6.68 45.82
C THR A 292 -18.03 7.30 44.55
N THR A 293 -18.52 6.46 43.60
CA THR A 293 -19.68 6.78 42.73
C THR A 293 -20.04 5.61 41.77
N ALA A 294 -21.33 5.39 41.54
CA ALA A 294 -21.86 4.27 40.73
C ALA A 294 -21.43 4.29 39.24
N LEU A 295 -21.05 5.45 38.70
CA LEU A 295 -20.62 5.63 37.30
C LEU A 295 -19.12 5.38 37.04
N GLN A 296 -18.29 5.21 38.08
CA GLN A 296 -16.86 4.85 37.92
C GLN A 296 -16.56 3.35 38.00
N LYS A 297 -17.57 2.47 38.05
CA LYS A 297 -17.39 1.01 38.08
C LYS A 297 -16.81 0.39 36.80
N ALA A 298 -16.66 1.16 35.71
CA ALA A 298 -16.16 0.63 34.44
C ALA A 298 -14.65 0.83 34.19
N SER A 299 -13.97 1.74 34.92
CA SER A 299 -12.59 2.16 34.57
C SER A 299 -11.61 2.32 35.74
N ALA A 300 -12.02 2.22 37.01
CA ALA A 300 -11.09 2.33 38.14
C ALA A 300 -10.59 0.95 38.60
N THR A 301 -9.27 0.79 38.68
CA THR A 301 -8.56 -0.34 39.33
C THR A 301 -8.81 -0.33 40.84
N SER A 302 -10.03 -0.68 41.27
CA SER A 302 -10.35 -0.89 42.69
C SER A 302 -9.84 -2.27 43.14
N ALA A 303 -8.60 -2.30 43.59
CA ALA A 303 -8.02 -3.48 44.22
C ALA A 303 -8.53 -3.62 45.66
N LYS A 304 -8.84 -4.85 46.08
CA LYS A 304 -9.13 -5.19 47.48
C LYS A 304 -7.87 -5.79 48.14
N PRO A 305 -7.75 -5.74 49.48
CA PRO A 305 -6.77 -6.57 50.20
C PRO A 305 -6.92 -8.03 49.76
N GLY A 306 -5.80 -8.70 49.47
CA GLY A 306 -5.76 -10.04 48.87
C GLY A 306 -5.63 -10.11 47.35
N ASP A 307 -5.87 -9.00 46.61
CA ASP A 307 -5.71 -9.00 45.15
C ASP A 307 -4.21 -8.94 44.74
N LYS A 308 -3.83 -9.70 43.71
CA LYS A 308 -2.50 -9.59 43.08
C LYS A 308 -2.50 -8.38 42.14
N VAL A 309 -1.62 -7.43 42.40
CA VAL A 309 -1.60 -6.12 41.75
C VAL A 309 -0.23 -5.82 41.15
N ARG A 310 -0.23 -5.14 40.01
CA ARG A 310 0.98 -4.55 39.44
C ARG A 310 1.08 -3.09 39.89
N ILE A 311 2.12 -2.76 40.64
CA ILE A 311 2.33 -1.46 41.26
C ILE A 311 3.48 -0.75 40.54
N LYS A 312 3.35 0.56 40.34
CA LYS A 312 4.43 1.45 39.91
C LYS A 312 4.79 2.39 41.05
N VAL A 313 6.06 2.47 41.41
CA VAL A 313 6.56 3.45 42.39
C VAL A 313 6.47 4.85 41.77
N THR A 314 5.75 5.75 42.44
CA THR A 314 5.51 7.14 42.03
C THR A 314 6.25 8.15 42.88
N ALA A 315 6.78 7.78 44.03
CA ALA A 315 7.70 8.59 44.84
C ALA A 315 8.54 7.64 45.70
N SER A 316 9.81 7.98 45.96
CA SER A 316 10.71 7.17 46.80
C SER A 316 11.57 8.10 47.65
N SER A 317 11.63 7.77 48.94
CA SER A 317 12.52 8.32 49.96
C SER A 317 13.38 7.17 50.51
N PRO A 318 14.40 7.41 51.35
CA PRO A 318 15.27 6.35 51.87
C PRO A 318 14.51 5.25 52.64
N ASN A 319 13.50 5.64 53.42
CA ASN A 319 12.81 4.72 54.34
C ASN A 319 11.40 4.31 53.87
N TYR A 320 10.80 5.05 52.93
CA TYR A 320 9.46 4.78 52.42
C TYR A 320 9.30 5.14 50.94
N ALA A 321 8.32 4.53 50.28
CA ALA A 321 7.97 4.80 48.90
C ALA A 321 6.45 4.90 48.75
N VAL A 322 5.97 5.61 47.72
CA VAL A 322 4.54 5.68 47.39
C VAL A 322 4.33 5.03 46.03
N GLY A 323 3.38 4.10 45.94
CA GLY A 323 3.07 3.33 44.75
C GLY A 323 1.64 3.55 44.26
N LYS A 324 1.46 3.55 42.92
CA LYS A 324 0.15 3.55 42.25
C LYS A 324 -0.13 2.20 41.60
N ILE A 325 -1.34 1.68 41.80
CA ILE A 325 -1.80 0.43 41.17
C ILE A 325 -2.08 0.69 39.69
N LEU A 326 -1.37 -0.01 38.80
CA LEU A 326 -1.55 0.06 37.35
C LEU A 326 -2.62 -0.93 36.85
N GLN A 327 -2.57 -2.17 37.31
CA GLN A 327 -3.46 -3.24 36.86
C GLN A 327 -3.65 -4.28 37.97
N VAL A 328 -4.91 -4.68 38.19
CA VAL A 328 -5.24 -5.83 39.05
C VAL A 328 -5.19 -7.10 38.21
N ASN A 329 -4.33 -8.04 38.58
CA ASN A 329 -4.13 -9.30 37.89
C ASN A 329 -4.70 -10.45 38.75
N PRO A 330 -5.72 -11.24 38.35
CA PRO A 330 -6.56 -11.15 37.16
C PRO A 330 -7.88 -10.42 37.46
N VAL A 331 -8.30 -9.52 36.55
CA VAL A 331 -9.65 -8.91 36.42
C VAL A 331 -10.52 -8.95 37.69
N SER A 332 -10.76 -7.79 38.33
CA SER A 332 -11.66 -7.66 39.51
C SER A 332 -12.92 -8.53 39.41
N GLN A 333 -13.33 -9.14 40.54
CA GLN A 333 -14.51 -10.01 40.61
C GLN A 333 -15.76 -9.37 39.98
N ALA A 334 -15.99 -8.07 40.20
CA ALA A 334 -17.11 -7.33 39.62
C ALA A 334 -17.03 -7.24 38.07
N LYS A 335 -15.82 -7.12 37.53
CA LYS A 335 -15.60 -7.12 36.08
C LYS A 335 -15.75 -8.53 35.51
N LYS A 336 -15.33 -9.58 36.23
CA LYS A 336 -15.59 -10.98 35.86
C LYS A 336 -17.09 -11.28 35.80
N THR A 337 -17.86 -10.91 36.82
CA THR A 337 -19.32 -11.10 36.84
C THR A 337 -20.00 -10.33 35.72
N THR A 338 -19.58 -9.08 35.45
CA THR A 338 -20.10 -8.29 34.31
C THR A 338 -19.84 -8.96 32.97
N LEU A 339 -18.64 -9.49 32.74
CA LEU A 339 -18.30 -10.24 31.52
C LEU A 339 -19.11 -11.54 31.39
N VAL A 340 -19.36 -12.24 32.51
CA VAL A 340 -20.23 -13.42 32.56
C VAL A 340 -21.65 -13.03 32.15
N MET A 341 -22.21 -11.98 32.75
CA MET A 341 -23.57 -11.53 32.48
C MET A 341 -23.74 -11.08 31.02
N ASN A 342 -22.78 -10.33 30.47
CA ASN A 342 -22.83 -9.92 29.07
C ASN A 342 -22.79 -11.14 28.13
N SER A 343 -21.93 -12.13 28.43
CA SER A 343 -21.89 -13.37 27.66
C SER A 343 -23.20 -14.15 27.73
N ILE A 344 -23.90 -14.15 28.86
CA ILE A 344 -25.19 -14.83 29.01
C ILE A 344 -26.30 -14.06 28.30
N ARG A 345 -26.31 -12.72 28.37
CA ARG A 345 -27.22 -11.87 27.58
C ARG A 345 -27.08 -12.15 26.08
N ASP A 346 -25.84 -12.30 25.59
CA ASP A 346 -25.60 -12.68 24.21
C ASP A 346 -26.20 -14.06 23.89
N MET A 347 -26.01 -15.06 24.75
CA MET A 347 -26.58 -16.41 24.56
C MET A 347 -28.12 -16.41 24.59
N LEU A 348 -28.72 -15.58 25.46
CA LEU A 348 -30.17 -15.38 25.51
C LEU A 348 -30.68 -14.74 24.21
N ALA A 349 -30.02 -13.69 23.71
CA ALA A 349 -30.37 -13.01 22.46
C ALA A 349 -30.30 -13.95 21.23
N HIS A 350 -29.47 -14.99 21.27
CA HIS A 350 -29.38 -16.01 20.21
C HIS A 350 -30.28 -17.23 20.44
N SER A 351 -31.18 -17.18 21.43
CA SER A 351 -32.15 -18.23 21.75
C SER A 351 -31.52 -19.59 22.08
N MET A 352 -30.35 -19.60 22.72
CA MET A 352 -29.63 -20.85 23.04
C MET A 352 -30.27 -21.65 24.19
N HIS A 353 -31.18 -21.04 24.95
CA HIS A 353 -31.75 -21.58 26.18
C HIS A 353 -33.00 -22.44 25.97
N PHE A 354 -33.64 -22.39 24.81
CA PHE A 354 -34.81 -23.22 24.53
C PHE A 354 -34.37 -24.61 24.11
N GLY A 355 -34.81 -25.65 24.82
CA GLY A 355 -34.69 -27.01 24.34
C GLY A 355 -35.96 -27.53 23.65
N GLU A 356 -35.97 -28.82 23.38
CA GLU A 356 -37.10 -29.55 22.82
C GLU A 356 -38.24 -29.75 23.84
N LYS A 357 -39.41 -30.22 23.36
CA LYS A 357 -40.57 -30.63 24.17
C LYS A 357 -40.18 -31.60 25.29
N ALA A 358 -40.80 -31.46 26.46
CA ALA A 358 -40.51 -32.28 27.64
C ALA A 358 -40.62 -33.80 27.39
N VAL A 359 -41.64 -34.21 26.63
CA VAL A 359 -41.88 -35.62 26.25
C VAL A 359 -40.71 -36.25 25.49
N LYS A 360 -39.96 -35.45 24.72
CA LYS A 360 -38.83 -35.94 23.92
C LYS A 360 -37.49 -35.85 24.67
N CYS A 361 -37.49 -35.40 25.92
CA CYS A 361 -36.27 -35.15 26.67
C CYS A 361 -35.57 -36.47 27.02
N HIS A 362 -34.26 -36.53 26.78
CA HIS A 362 -33.44 -37.66 27.17
C HIS A 362 -33.06 -37.54 28.66
N ALA A 363 -33.20 -38.62 29.44
CA ALA A 363 -32.98 -38.61 30.89
C ALA A 363 -31.59 -38.06 31.31
N ARG A 364 -30.53 -38.43 30.58
CA ARG A 364 -29.16 -37.94 30.82
C ARG A 364 -28.97 -36.42 30.63
N MET A 365 -29.93 -35.70 30.06
CA MET A 365 -29.89 -34.24 29.94
C MET A 365 -30.34 -33.50 31.20
N LYS A 366 -30.86 -34.20 32.23
CA LYS A 366 -31.33 -33.62 33.51
C LYS A 366 -30.34 -32.61 34.12
N ASN A 367 -29.04 -32.91 34.09
CA ASN A 367 -27.98 -32.06 34.67
C ASN A 367 -27.69 -30.76 33.90
N SER A 368 -28.17 -30.66 32.65
CA SER A 368 -28.00 -29.48 31.80
C SER A 368 -29.27 -28.62 31.74
N ILE A 369 -30.37 -29.10 32.30
CA ILE A 369 -31.66 -28.39 32.34
C ILE A 369 -31.69 -27.45 33.55
N TRP A 370 -32.35 -26.33 33.41
CA TRP A 370 -32.59 -25.39 34.49
C TRP A 370 -33.68 -25.92 35.42
N LEU A 371 -33.39 -26.00 36.72
CA LEU A 371 -34.38 -26.39 37.73
C LEU A 371 -35.01 -25.16 38.39
N LYS A 372 -36.27 -25.27 38.80
CA LYS A 372 -36.94 -24.25 39.61
C LYS A 372 -36.30 -24.17 41.00
N LYS A 373 -35.97 -22.95 41.44
CA LYS A 373 -35.31 -22.69 42.73
C LYS A 373 -36.27 -22.28 43.86
N GLN A 374 -37.47 -21.82 43.52
CA GLN A 374 -38.46 -21.26 44.46
C GLN A 374 -39.86 -21.85 44.20
N GLY A 375 -40.67 -21.91 45.26
CA GLY A 375 -42.05 -22.41 45.26
C GLY A 375 -42.20 -23.91 45.54
N GLN A 376 -43.45 -24.38 45.60
CA GLN A 376 -43.84 -25.78 45.89
C GLN A 376 -43.21 -26.82 44.93
N ASN A 377 -42.81 -26.39 43.73
CA ASN A 377 -42.18 -27.23 42.70
C ASN A 377 -40.65 -27.05 42.64
N LYS A 378 -39.99 -26.95 43.79
CA LYS A 378 -38.52 -26.86 43.88
C LYS A 378 -37.89 -28.12 43.26
N ASN A 379 -36.76 -27.96 42.59
CA ASN A 379 -36.02 -29.05 41.90
C ASN A 379 -36.73 -29.70 40.70
N ARG A 380 -37.95 -29.28 40.33
CA ARG A 380 -38.56 -29.68 39.04
C ARG A 380 -37.94 -28.92 37.86
N PRO A 381 -37.82 -29.53 36.68
CA PRO A 381 -37.37 -28.86 35.46
C PRO A 381 -38.22 -27.62 35.13
N LEU A 382 -37.56 -26.52 34.78
CA LEU A 382 -38.23 -25.32 34.32
C LEU A 382 -38.73 -25.53 32.88
N LEU A 383 -40.05 -25.42 32.71
CA LEU A 383 -40.73 -25.55 31.44
C LEU A 383 -41.29 -24.20 31.00
N LYS A 384 -41.16 -23.88 29.70
CA LYS A 384 -41.80 -22.71 29.08
C LYS A 384 -42.48 -23.17 27.79
N LYS A 385 -43.80 -23.00 27.71
CA LYS A 385 -44.63 -23.51 26.59
C LYS A 385 -44.37 -25.01 26.30
N GLY A 386 -44.29 -25.82 27.35
CA GLY A 386 -44.04 -27.27 27.24
C GLY A 386 -42.62 -27.69 26.83
N ARG A 387 -41.67 -26.76 26.72
CA ARG A 387 -40.26 -27.02 26.38
C ARG A 387 -39.34 -26.84 27.58
N HIS A 388 -38.30 -27.65 27.67
CA HIS A 388 -37.27 -27.49 28.72
C HIS A 388 -36.42 -26.25 28.48
N ILE A 389 -36.03 -25.58 29.57
CA ILE A 389 -35.05 -24.49 29.53
C ILE A 389 -33.66 -25.03 29.88
N ILE A 390 -32.70 -24.83 28.98
CA ILE A 390 -31.31 -25.23 29.14
C ILE A 390 -30.57 -24.22 30.02
N ASN A 391 -29.73 -24.73 30.93
CA ASN A 391 -28.92 -23.89 31.81
C ASN A 391 -27.73 -23.25 31.08
N LEU A 392 -27.87 -21.96 30.76
CA LEU A 392 -26.84 -21.18 30.04
C LEU A 392 -25.52 -21.02 30.80
N PHE A 393 -25.48 -21.09 32.14
CA PHE A 393 -24.21 -21.09 32.86
C PHE A 393 -23.42 -22.36 32.56
N LYS A 394 -24.11 -23.50 32.51
CA LYS A 394 -23.51 -24.78 32.13
C LYS A 394 -23.09 -24.75 30.66
N THR A 395 -23.95 -24.26 29.77
CA THR A 395 -23.63 -24.04 28.35
C THR A 395 -22.36 -23.22 28.18
N ARG A 396 -22.22 -22.10 28.89
CA ARG A 396 -21.03 -21.24 28.83
C ARG A 396 -19.77 -21.94 29.33
N ARG A 397 -19.85 -22.67 30.44
CA ARG A 397 -18.72 -23.45 30.97
C ARG A 397 -18.26 -24.52 29.96
N CYS A 398 -19.21 -25.27 29.43
CA CYS A 398 -18.97 -26.30 28.42
C CYS A 398 -18.42 -25.72 27.11
N LEU A 399 -18.99 -24.61 26.63
CA LEU A 399 -18.53 -23.90 25.43
C LEU A 399 -17.09 -23.42 25.61
N ASN A 400 -16.74 -22.83 26.75
CA ASN A 400 -15.37 -22.37 27.00
C ASN A 400 -14.38 -23.54 27.06
N LYS A 401 -14.74 -24.65 27.71
CA LYS A 401 -13.93 -25.88 27.73
C LYS A 401 -13.73 -26.41 26.31
N ALA A 402 -14.78 -26.46 25.51
CA ALA A 402 -14.74 -26.88 24.12
C ALA A 402 -13.84 -25.95 23.27
N LEU A 403 -14.00 -24.64 23.40
CA LEU A 403 -13.18 -23.65 22.69
C LEU A 403 -11.69 -23.81 23.00
N ASN A 404 -11.32 -24.04 24.26
CA ASN A 404 -9.93 -24.25 24.66
C ASN A 404 -9.36 -25.54 24.05
N MET A 405 -10.12 -26.62 24.04
CA MET A 405 -9.71 -27.89 23.43
C MET A 405 -9.58 -27.76 21.90
N LEU A 406 -10.53 -27.08 21.23
CA LEU A 406 -10.42 -26.78 19.80
C LEU A 406 -9.18 -25.94 19.48
N THR A 407 -8.86 -24.94 20.30
CA THR A 407 -7.63 -24.15 20.18
C THR A 407 -6.39 -25.05 20.29
N LYS A 408 -6.34 -25.96 21.27
CA LYS A 408 -5.23 -26.93 21.44
C LYS A 408 -5.08 -27.82 20.19
N TYR A 409 -6.17 -28.36 19.66
CA TYR A 409 -6.12 -29.20 18.46
C TYR A 409 -5.70 -28.41 17.20
N ALA A 410 -6.17 -27.17 17.05
CA ALA A 410 -5.78 -26.30 15.95
C ALA A 410 -4.29 -25.90 16.03
N LEU A 411 -3.77 -25.63 17.24
CA LEU A 411 -2.33 -25.39 17.47
C LEU A 411 -1.48 -26.62 17.13
N LYS A 412 -1.98 -27.83 17.42
CA LYS A 412 -1.37 -29.10 16.99
C LYS A 412 -1.48 -29.37 15.49
N GLY A 413 -2.23 -28.55 14.74
CA GLY A 413 -2.38 -28.66 13.29
C GLY A 413 -3.29 -29.79 12.86
N ARG A 414 -4.19 -30.24 13.74
CA ARG A 414 -5.20 -31.24 13.40
C ARG A 414 -6.23 -30.66 12.42
N THR A 415 -6.81 -31.54 11.63
CA THR A 415 -7.88 -31.29 10.65
C THR A 415 -9.25 -31.35 11.32
N PHE A 416 -10.18 -30.52 10.84
CA PHE A 416 -11.52 -30.40 11.42
C PHE A 416 -12.59 -30.88 10.42
N LEU A 417 -13.51 -31.72 10.87
CA LEU A 417 -14.64 -32.21 10.09
C LEU A 417 -15.94 -31.64 10.67
N PHE A 418 -16.59 -30.73 9.94
CA PHE A 418 -17.87 -30.15 10.35
C PHE A 418 -19.04 -30.95 9.78
N ILE A 419 -19.93 -31.41 10.64
CA ILE A 419 -21.03 -32.30 10.26
C ILE A 419 -22.34 -31.66 10.74
N GLY A 420 -23.30 -31.54 9.84
CA GLY A 420 -24.65 -31.14 10.21
C GLY A 420 -25.55 -31.05 8.99
N THR A 421 -26.47 -32.01 8.86
CA THR A 421 -27.42 -32.11 7.75
C THR A 421 -28.78 -31.48 8.07
N LYS A 422 -29.04 -31.16 9.35
CA LYS A 422 -30.19 -30.35 9.77
C LYS A 422 -30.31 -29.09 8.91
N LYS A 423 -31.51 -28.79 8.42
CA LYS A 423 -31.81 -27.58 7.60
C LYS A 423 -31.21 -26.28 8.17
N PRO A 424 -31.35 -25.93 9.47
CA PRO A 424 -30.75 -24.72 10.05
C PRO A 424 -29.21 -24.76 10.11
N ALA A 425 -28.60 -25.95 10.15
CA ALA A 425 -27.17 -26.16 10.29
C ALA A 425 -26.44 -26.26 8.94
N ALA A 426 -27.03 -26.90 7.94
CA ALA A 426 -26.39 -27.31 6.69
C ALA A 426 -25.59 -26.18 6.00
N GLY A 427 -26.24 -25.02 5.82
CA GLY A 427 -25.57 -23.85 5.19
C GLY A 427 -24.49 -23.22 6.09
N LEU A 428 -24.65 -23.28 7.41
CA LEU A 428 -23.70 -22.71 8.37
C LEU A 428 -22.46 -23.58 8.53
N VAL A 429 -22.61 -24.89 8.54
CA VAL A 429 -21.52 -25.89 8.59
C VAL A 429 -20.61 -25.76 7.38
N ALA A 430 -21.16 -25.74 6.17
CA ALA A 430 -20.39 -25.55 4.95
C ALA A 430 -19.61 -24.22 4.97
N ARG A 431 -20.27 -23.15 5.41
CA ARG A 431 -19.65 -21.82 5.58
C ARG A 431 -18.54 -21.82 6.62
N ALA A 432 -18.73 -22.50 7.75
CA ALA A 432 -17.75 -22.59 8.83
C ALA A 432 -16.48 -23.30 8.39
N SER A 433 -16.63 -24.40 7.65
CA SER A 433 -15.51 -25.09 7.02
C SER A 433 -14.79 -24.19 6.03
N TYR A 434 -15.49 -23.50 5.12
CA TYR A 434 -14.83 -22.63 4.14
C TYR A 434 -13.95 -21.54 4.76
N PHE A 435 -14.35 -20.99 5.92
CA PHE A 435 -13.54 -19.98 6.62
C PHE A 435 -12.37 -20.55 7.43
N THR A 436 -12.31 -21.85 7.67
CA THR A 436 -11.22 -22.48 8.43
C THR A 436 -10.26 -23.16 7.46
N LYS A 437 -8.95 -23.08 7.70
CA LYS A 437 -7.98 -23.84 6.88
C LYS A 437 -8.00 -25.30 7.33
N ASN A 438 -7.69 -26.22 6.42
CA ASN A 438 -7.60 -27.66 6.71
C ASN A 438 -8.86 -28.22 7.40
N SER A 439 -10.02 -27.80 6.91
CA SER A 439 -11.31 -28.30 7.37
C SER A 439 -12.12 -28.86 6.21
N PHE A 440 -13.01 -29.78 6.56
CA PHE A 440 -13.91 -30.47 5.65
C PHE A 440 -15.32 -30.38 6.23
N TYR A 441 -16.33 -30.63 5.40
CA TYR A 441 -17.70 -30.63 5.87
C TYR A 441 -18.60 -31.67 5.20
N VAL A 442 -19.66 -32.03 5.91
CA VAL A 442 -20.80 -32.80 5.42
C VAL A 442 -22.06 -32.07 5.86
N ASN A 443 -22.84 -31.56 4.90
CA ASN A 443 -24.01 -30.73 5.18
C ASN A 443 -25.33 -31.26 4.58
N THR A 444 -25.29 -32.38 3.86
CA THR A 444 -26.46 -32.89 3.11
C THR A 444 -26.95 -34.22 3.65
N ARG A 445 -26.12 -35.26 3.62
CA ARG A 445 -26.40 -36.57 4.22
C ARG A 445 -25.09 -37.26 4.59
N TRP A 446 -25.03 -37.85 5.77
CA TRP A 446 -23.98 -38.81 6.11
C TRP A 446 -24.29 -40.18 5.52
N LEU A 447 -23.45 -40.66 4.61
CA LEU A 447 -23.53 -42.03 4.08
C LEU A 447 -22.80 -42.96 5.04
N GLY A 448 -23.40 -44.12 5.35
CA GLY A 448 -22.73 -45.12 6.17
C GLY A 448 -21.42 -45.57 5.52
N GLY A 449 -20.36 -45.67 6.32
CA GLY A 449 -19.02 -46.01 5.83
C GLY A 449 -18.23 -44.83 5.28
N MET A 450 -18.67 -43.59 5.51
CA MET A 450 -17.97 -42.40 5.04
C MET A 450 -16.53 -42.29 5.55
N LEU A 451 -16.26 -42.76 6.78
CA LEU A 451 -14.92 -42.79 7.35
C LEU A 451 -14.37 -44.21 7.50
N THR A 452 -15.22 -45.19 7.82
CA THR A 452 -14.76 -46.57 8.02
C THR A 452 -14.44 -47.29 6.71
N ASN A 453 -15.21 -47.07 5.64
CA ASN A 453 -14.96 -47.63 4.29
C ASN A 453 -14.33 -46.58 3.36
N TRP A 454 -13.22 -45.98 3.82
CA TRP A 454 -12.59 -44.85 3.12
C TRP A 454 -12.12 -45.18 1.68
N LYS A 455 -11.67 -46.41 1.42
CA LYS A 455 -11.21 -46.84 0.08
C LYS A 455 -12.32 -46.70 -0.97
N THR A 456 -13.54 -47.10 -0.65
CA THR A 456 -14.70 -47.01 -1.54
C THR A 456 -15.16 -45.55 -1.73
N ILE A 457 -15.10 -44.76 -0.65
CA ILE A 457 -15.40 -43.33 -0.71
C ILE A 457 -14.37 -42.58 -1.56
N CYS A 458 -13.09 -42.90 -1.45
CA CYS A 458 -12.02 -42.38 -2.32
C CYS A 458 -12.28 -42.66 -3.80
N LYS A 459 -12.69 -43.89 -4.15
CA LYS A 459 -13.08 -44.23 -5.54
C LYS A 459 -14.24 -43.35 -6.02
N SER A 460 -15.24 -43.12 -5.17
CA SER A 460 -16.39 -42.25 -5.49
C SER A 460 -15.99 -40.78 -5.63
N ILE A 461 -15.09 -40.27 -4.78
CA ILE A 461 -14.55 -38.91 -4.88
C ILE A 461 -13.72 -38.74 -6.14
N SER A 462 -12.92 -39.74 -6.53
CA SER A 462 -12.09 -39.68 -7.75
C SER A 462 -12.94 -39.40 -8.99
N LYS A 463 -14.12 -40.03 -9.09
CA LYS A 463 -15.08 -39.82 -10.19
C LYS A 463 -15.59 -38.39 -10.32
N ILE A 464 -15.73 -37.64 -9.21
CA ILE A 464 -16.27 -36.26 -9.21
C ILE A 464 -15.17 -35.18 -9.11
N ARG A 465 -13.95 -35.56 -8.72
CA ARG A 465 -12.81 -34.65 -8.56
C ARG A 465 -12.54 -33.72 -9.77
N PRO A 466 -12.55 -34.15 -11.04
CA PRO A 466 -12.30 -33.24 -12.17
C PRO A 466 -13.34 -32.11 -12.25
N ILE A 467 -14.62 -32.46 -12.06
CA ILE A 467 -15.74 -31.50 -12.05
C ILE A 467 -15.60 -30.51 -10.89
N LEU A 468 -15.24 -31.00 -9.69
CA LEU A 468 -15.03 -30.12 -8.53
C LEU A 468 -13.85 -29.16 -8.75
N LYS A 469 -12.78 -29.58 -9.43
CA LYS A 469 -11.64 -28.71 -9.77
C LYS A 469 -12.06 -27.58 -10.72
N GLU A 470 -12.82 -27.88 -11.76
CA GLU A 470 -13.36 -26.87 -12.70
C GLU A 470 -14.30 -25.89 -11.98
N LYS A 471 -15.22 -26.41 -11.17
CA LYS A 471 -16.10 -25.57 -10.36
C LYS A 471 -15.31 -24.66 -9.42
N GLN A 472 -14.26 -25.16 -8.79
CA GLN A 472 -13.38 -24.34 -7.95
C GLN A 472 -12.66 -23.25 -8.74
N LYS A 473 -12.23 -23.51 -9.99
CA LYS A 473 -11.65 -22.47 -10.87
C LYS A 473 -12.68 -21.39 -11.17
N VAL A 474 -13.87 -21.76 -11.65
CA VAL A 474 -14.94 -20.79 -11.96
C VAL A 474 -15.33 -19.95 -10.74
N VAL A 475 -15.50 -20.58 -9.57
CA VAL A 475 -15.81 -19.86 -8.32
C VAL A 475 -14.66 -18.93 -7.91
N ARG A 476 -13.40 -19.35 -8.10
CA ARG A 476 -12.23 -18.51 -7.83
C ARG A 476 -12.21 -17.29 -8.73
N ASP A 477 -12.37 -17.46 -10.03
CA ASP A 477 -12.39 -16.38 -11.01
C ASP A 477 -13.51 -15.37 -10.71
N ILE A 478 -14.68 -15.86 -10.31
CA ILE A 478 -15.78 -15.05 -9.83
C ILE A 478 -15.35 -14.24 -8.61
N LEU A 479 -14.85 -14.89 -7.56
CA LEU A 479 -14.47 -14.21 -6.31
C LEU A 479 -13.37 -13.17 -6.54
N GLU A 480 -12.41 -13.45 -7.41
CA GLU A 480 -11.36 -12.51 -7.81
C GLU A 480 -11.94 -11.29 -8.52
N ARG A 481 -12.82 -11.49 -9.53
CA ARG A 481 -13.56 -10.39 -10.19
C ARG A 481 -14.38 -9.56 -9.21
N ARG A 482 -15.06 -10.19 -8.25
CA ARG A 482 -15.80 -9.48 -7.19
C ARG A 482 -14.87 -8.60 -6.36
N GLN A 483 -13.70 -9.13 -5.99
CA GLN A 483 -12.73 -8.43 -5.17
C GLN A 483 -12.09 -7.26 -5.93
N THR A 484 -11.75 -7.42 -7.21
CA THR A 484 -11.18 -6.34 -8.04
C THR A 484 -12.19 -5.21 -8.27
N ILE A 485 -13.46 -5.53 -8.50
CA ILE A 485 -14.53 -4.52 -8.61
C ILE A 485 -14.70 -3.79 -7.27
N LYS A 486 -14.74 -4.52 -6.15
CA LYS A 486 -14.84 -3.93 -4.81
C LYS A 486 -13.70 -2.96 -4.53
N THR A 487 -12.45 -3.35 -4.79
CA THR A 487 -11.28 -2.48 -4.58
C THR A 487 -11.32 -1.25 -5.49
N ARG A 488 -11.72 -1.40 -6.76
CA ARG A 488 -11.91 -0.28 -7.70
C ARG A 488 -12.97 0.71 -7.22
N LEU A 489 -14.12 0.23 -6.74
CA LEU A 489 -15.20 1.08 -6.22
C LEU A 489 -14.76 1.84 -4.96
N ILE A 490 -14.08 1.17 -4.02
CA ILE A 490 -13.51 1.82 -2.82
C ILE A 490 -12.51 2.89 -3.23
N LYS A 491 -11.58 2.59 -4.16
CA LYS A 491 -10.60 3.56 -4.66
C LYS A 491 -11.27 4.76 -5.31
N LYS A 492 -12.31 4.55 -6.12
CA LYS A 492 -13.09 5.61 -6.76
C LYS A 492 -13.82 6.49 -5.74
N ALA A 493 -14.45 5.90 -4.74
CA ALA A 493 -15.14 6.63 -3.68
C ALA A 493 -14.17 7.48 -2.83
N LEU A 494 -13.01 6.91 -2.46
CA LEU A 494 -11.95 7.65 -1.75
C LEU A 494 -11.39 8.81 -2.59
N LEU A 495 -11.20 8.60 -3.89
CA LEU A 495 -10.76 9.63 -4.82
C LEU A 495 -11.78 10.78 -4.94
N LEU A 496 -13.07 10.46 -5.02
CA LEU A 496 -14.14 11.46 -5.04
C LEU A 496 -14.18 12.27 -3.75
N LYS A 497 -14.02 11.61 -2.59
CA LYS A 497 -13.89 12.28 -1.28
C LYS A 497 -12.68 13.21 -1.20
N LYS A 498 -11.53 12.80 -1.75
CA LYS A 498 -10.33 13.65 -1.82
C LYS A 498 -10.58 14.87 -2.72
N LYS A 499 -11.22 14.67 -3.87
CA LYS A 499 -11.56 15.75 -4.81
C LYS A 499 -12.55 16.74 -4.22
N SER A 500 -13.62 16.28 -3.56
CA SER A 500 -14.59 17.16 -2.93
C SER A 500 -13.95 18.00 -1.82
N LYS A 501 -13.08 17.40 -0.99
CA LYS A 501 -12.30 18.14 0.03
C LYS A 501 -11.42 19.22 -0.59
N LEU A 502 -10.72 18.90 -1.69
CA LEU A 502 -9.85 19.86 -2.39
C LEU A 502 -10.65 21.03 -3.00
N ILE A 503 -11.83 20.76 -3.56
CA ILE A 503 -12.71 21.79 -4.10
C ILE A 503 -13.15 22.74 -2.98
N LEU A 504 -13.54 22.21 -1.82
CA LEU A 504 -13.91 23.02 -0.66
C LEU A 504 -12.75 23.89 -0.15
N THR A 505 -11.53 23.35 -0.06
CA THR A 505 -10.36 24.13 0.38
C THR A 505 -10.01 25.23 -0.62
N LYS A 506 -10.01 24.92 -1.93
CA LYS A 506 -9.73 25.92 -2.97
C LYS A 506 -10.83 26.98 -3.06
N GLY A 507 -12.08 26.59 -2.86
CA GLY A 507 -13.21 27.51 -2.77
C GLY A 507 -13.04 28.52 -1.64
N ARG A 508 -12.66 28.05 -0.44
CA ARG A 508 -12.37 28.94 0.70
C ARG A 508 -11.21 29.88 0.42
N GLN A 509 -10.10 29.38 -0.13
CA GLN A 509 -8.96 30.22 -0.50
C GLN A 509 -9.33 31.29 -1.52
N LEU A 510 -10.15 30.95 -2.52
CA LEU A 510 -10.59 31.92 -3.51
C LEU A 510 -11.50 32.99 -2.89
N LEU A 511 -12.40 32.59 -1.97
CA LEU A 511 -13.22 33.54 -1.22
C LEU A 511 -12.37 34.44 -0.31
N GLU A 512 -11.31 33.93 0.30
CA GLU A 512 -10.34 34.74 1.06
C GLU A 512 -9.62 35.75 0.17
N ILE A 513 -9.20 35.36 -1.04
CA ILE A 513 -8.57 36.28 -2.00
C ILE A 513 -9.54 37.39 -2.40
N PHE A 514 -10.80 37.05 -2.72
CA PHE A 514 -11.80 38.06 -3.05
C PHE A 514 -12.09 39.01 -1.89
N LYS A 515 -12.17 38.48 -0.65
CA LYS A 515 -12.31 39.29 0.57
C LYS A 515 -11.13 40.24 0.78
N LYS A 516 -9.89 39.78 0.55
CA LYS A 516 -8.67 40.59 0.70
C LYS A 516 -8.56 41.73 -0.31
N ASN A 517 -9.11 41.54 -1.50
CA ASN A 517 -9.03 42.53 -2.58
C ASN A 517 -10.18 43.57 -2.53
N ASN A 518 -10.99 43.60 -1.46
CA ASN A 518 -12.17 44.49 -1.31
C ASN A 518 -13.14 44.46 -2.51
N VAL A 519 -13.21 43.34 -3.23
CA VAL A 519 -14.14 43.20 -4.37
C VAL A 519 -15.39 42.46 -3.90
N ASN A 520 -16.51 43.17 -3.81
CA ASN A 520 -17.80 42.61 -3.36
C ASN A 520 -18.40 41.58 -4.34
N GLN A 521 -17.89 41.48 -5.58
CA GLN A 521 -18.27 40.43 -6.54
C GLN A 521 -17.07 39.93 -7.37
N PRO A 522 -17.03 38.63 -7.73
CA PRO A 522 -16.00 38.12 -8.64
C PRO A 522 -16.18 38.75 -10.04
N ASN A 523 -15.29 39.68 -10.43
CA ASN A 523 -15.31 40.31 -11.76
C ASN A 523 -15.08 39.28 -12.87
N LYS A 524 -16.17 38.73 -13.41
CA LYS A 524 -16.16 37.73 -14.51
C LYS A 524 -15.44 38.26 -15.76
N ASN A 525 -15.47 39.58 -15.95
CA ASN A 525 -14.91 40.28 -17.11
C ASN A 525 -13.37 40.24 -17.12
N GLU A 526 -12.72 40.35 -15.96
CA GLU A 526 -11.25 40.30 -15.85
C GLU A 526 -10.69 38.88 -16.14
N ILE A 527 -11.40 37.84 -15.68
CA ILE A 527 -11.06 36.43 -15.96
C ILE A 527 -11.27 36.13 -17.45
N ALA A 528 -12.28 36.72 -18.08
CA ALA A 528 -12.53 36.58 -19.52
C ALA A 528 -11.42 37.25 -20.34
N LEU A 529 -11.04 38.48 -20.01
CA LEU A 529 -9.96 39.23 -20.68
C LEU A 529 -8.60 38.51 -20.57
N ARG A 530 -8.25 38.01 -19.38
CA ARG A 530 -7.02 37.20 -19.19
C ARG A 530 -7.04 35.90 -19.98
N ALA A 531 -8.20 35.26 -20.11
CA ALA A 531 -8.34 34.06 -20.92
C ALA A 531 -8.13 34.37 -22.41
N GLN A 532 -8.72 35.46 -22.92
CA GLN A 532 -8.54 35.92 -24.30
C GLN A 532 -7.06 36.19 -24.62
N LYS A 533 -6.35 36.94 -23.75
CA LYS A 533 -4.90 37.20 -23.90
C LYS A 533 -4.06 35.93 -23.94
N LEU A 534 -4.42 34.91 -23.16
CA LEU A 534 -3.70 33.63 -23.16
C LEU A 534 -4.07 32.74 -24.36
N THR A 535 -5.27 32.90 -24.92
CA THR A 535 -5.67 32.19 -26.15
C THR A 535 -5.01 32.76 -27.39
N THR A 536 -4.87 34.09 -27.50
CA THR A 536 -4.14 34.73 -28.61
C THR A 536 -2.68 34.29 -28.61
N LEU A 537 -1.99 34.42 -27.47
CA LEU A 537 -0.61 33.96 -27.29
C LEU A 537 -0.44 32.45 -27.56
N ARG A 538 -1.43 31.64 -27.19
CA ARG A 538 -1.41 30.20 -27.54
C ARG A 538 -1.44 29.99 -29.04
N ASN A 539 -2.29 30.71 -29.76
CA ASN A 539 -2.43 30.56 -31.21
C ASN A 539 -1.14 30.99 -31.91
N GLU A 540 -0.53 32.11 -31.50
CA GLU A 540 0.77 32.58 -32.00
C GLU A 540 1.90 31.57 -31.78
N LEU A 541 1.94 30.89 -30.62
CA LEU A 541 2.93 29.83 -30.38
C LEU A 541 2.68 28.57 -31.21
N ILE A 542 1.42 28.29 -31.54
CA ILE A 542 1.08 27.14 -32.39
C ILE A 542 1.50 27.42 -33.84
N THR A 543 1.24 28.61 -34.36
CA THR A 543 1.65 28.98 -35.73
C THR A 543 3.17 28.92 -35.88
N LYS A 544 3.93 29.55 -34.99
CA LYS A 544 5.41 29.47 -34.97
C LYS A 544 5.91 28.02 -34.89
N GLY A 545 5.27 27.20 -34.06
CA GLY A 545 5.60 25.79 -33.93
C GLY A 545 5.35 24.98 -35.21
N MET A 546 4.31 25.31 -35.98
CA MET A 546 4.04 24.68 -37.28
C MET A 546 5.13 25.02 -38.30
N ASP A 547 5.57 26.28 -38.36
CA ASP A 547 6.64 26.72 -39.25
C ASP A 547 7.96 25.99 -38.97
N TYR A 548 8.30 25.78 -37.69
CA TYR A 548 9.49 25.00 -37.31
C TYR A 548 9.38 23.52 -37.65
N ILE A 549 8.17 22.93 -37.55
CA ILE A 549 7.94 21.54 -37.96
C ILE A 549 8.11 21.40 -39.47
N GLN A 550 7.60 22.36 -40.25
CA GLN A 550 7.72 22.37 -41.69
C GLN A 550 9.19 22.48 -42.14
N LYS A 551 9.94 23.46 -41.63
CA LYS A 551 11.39 23.60 -41.89
C LYS A 551 12.17 22.33 -41.53
N ARG A 552 11.79 21.67 -40.43
CA ARG A 552 12.41 20.39 -40.03
C ARG A 552 12.12 19.26 -41.02
N ARG A 553 10.92 19.19 -41.62
CA ARG A 553 10.59 18.19 -42.65
C ARG A 553 11.45 18.40 -43.89
N GLU A 554 11.57 19.65 -44.34
CA GLU A 554 12.39 20.03 -45.49
C GLU A 554 13.86 19.64 -45.30
N LEU A 555 14.44 19.93 -44.13
CA LEU A 555 15.83 19.54 -43.83
C LEU A 555 16.05 18.03 -43.77
N ILE A 556 15.09 17.27 -43.23
CA ILE A 556 15.16 15.80 -43.22
C ILE A 556 15.11 15.25 -44.64
N GLN A 557 14.31 15.85 -45.52
CA GLN A 557 14.25 15.46 -46.93
C GLN A 557 15.59 15.73 -47.63
N LYS A 558 16.15 16.94 -47.48
CA LYS A 558 17.47 17.29 -48.01
C LYS A 558 18.57 16.34 -47.52
N GLN A 559 18.52 15.93 -46.25
CA GLN A 559 19.46 14.96 -45.69
C GLN A 559 19.35 13.57 -46.35
N ARG A 560 18.13 13.10 -46.65
CA ARG A 560 17.90 11.83 -47.35
C ARG A 560 18.40 11.88 -48.79
N GLU A 561 18.09 12.96 -49.50
CA GLU A 561 18.56 13.18 -50.87
C GLU A 561 20.09 13.22 -50.93
N LEU A 562 20.74 13.91 -49.98
CA LEU A 562 22.20 13.95 -49.89
C LEU A 562 22.79 12.58 -49.56
N ALA A 563 22.16 11.79 -48.67
CA ALA A 563 22.60 10.44 -48.36
C ALA A 563 22.53 9.50 -49.58
N TYR A 564 21.45 9.58 -50.36
CA TYR A 564 21.30 8.83 -51.60
C TYR A 564 22.37 9.22 -52.64
N LYS A 565 22.56 10.53 -52.87
CA LYS A 565 23.62 11.04 -53.76
C LYS A 565 25.01 10.58 -53.32
N THR A 566 25.28 10.58 -52.01
CA THR A 566 26.54 10.11 -51.44
C THR A 566 26.76 8.61 -51.69
N LEU A 567 25.71 7.79 -51.59
CA LEU A 567 25.80 6.35 -51.84
C LEU A 567 26.12 6.07 -53.31
N LEU A 568 25.36 6.67 -54.24
CA LEU A 568 25.59 6.54 -55.67
C LEU A 568 27.02 6.94 -56.07
N LEU A 569 27.51 8.04 -55.49
CA LEU A 569 28.85 8.56 -55.76
C LEU A 569 29.95 7.61 -55.22
N LYS A 570 29.71 6.95 -54.09
CA LYS A 570 30.63 5.93 -53.55
C LYS A 570 30.69 4.69 -54.44
N GLU A 571 29.55 4.21 -54.93
CA GLU A 571 29.51 3.08 -55.87
C GLU A 571 30.29 3.39 -57.15
N LYS A 572 30.08 4.58 -57.73
CA LYS A 572 30.89 5.07 -58.85
C LYS A 572 32.39 5.10 -58.53
N GLY A 573 32.75 5.61 -57.35
CA GLY A 573 34.15 5.61 -56.89
C GLY A 573 34.76 4.21 -56.78
N LEU A 574 33.98 3.22 -56.30
CA LEU A 574 34.42 1.83 -56.22
C LEU A 574 34.61 1.20 -57.61
N GLN A 575 33.71 1.46 -58.55
CA GLN A 575 33.82 0.99 -59.94
C GLN A 575 35.08 1.56 -60.62
N ILE A 576 35.31 2.87 -60.49
CA ILE A 576 36.49 3.55 -61.03
C ILE A 576 37.77 2.99 -60.37
N SER A 577 37.74 2.76 -59.06
CA SER A 577 38.88 2.16 -58.33
C SER A 577 39.20 0.74 -58.81
N ALA A 578 38.18 -0.11 -59.01
CA ALA A 578 38.35 -1.46 -59.53
C ALA A 578 38.91 -1.45 -60.96
N LYS A 579 38.38 -0.58 -61.84
CA LYS A 579 38.88 -0.38 -63.20
C LYS A 579 40.34 0.08 -63.20
N SER A 580 40.68 1.06 -62.35
CA SER A 580 42.04 1.59 -62.22
C SER A 580 43.04 0.52 -61.77
N LYS A 581 42.68 -0.34 -60.81
CA LYS A 581 43.51 -1.49 -60.38
C LYS A 581 43.78 -2.47 -61.53
N LEU A 582 42.75 -2.77 -62.33
CA LEU A 582 42.88 -3.67 -63.47
C LEU A 582 43.83 -3.08 -64.52
N LEU A 583 43.67 -1.79 -64.84
CA LEU A 583 44.54 -1.09 -65.79
C LEU A 583 46.00 -1.04 -65.29
N LEU A 584 46.22 -0.77 -64.01
CA LEU A 584 47.56 -0.79 -63.40
C LEU A 584 48.22 -2.17 -63.48
N ASN A 585 47.46 -3.24 -63.25
CA ASN A 585 47.96 -4.61 -63.39
C ASN A 585 48.34 -4.93 -64.85
N GLN A 586 47.51 -4.53 -65.82
CA GLN A 586 47.82 -4.70 -67.24
C GLN A 586 49.06 -3.91 -67.65
N LEU A 587 49.18 -2.66 -67.17
CA LEU A 587 50.33 -1.81 -67.42
C LEU A 587 51.62 -2.45 -66.84
N SER A 588 51.55 -3.01 -65.63
CA SER A 588 52.65 -3.77 -65.01
C SER A 588 53.07 -4.98 -65.86
N ILE A 589 52.11 -5.77 -66.33
CA ILE A 589 52.37 -6.94 -67.18
C ILE A 589 53.01 -6.51 -68.51
N TYR A 590 52.52 -5.45 -69.15
CA TYR A 590 53.06 -4.96 -70.42
C TYR A 590 54.44 -4.36 -70.27
N ASN A 591 54.71 -3.65 -69.17
CA ASN A 591 56.05 -3.17 -68.86
C ASN A 591 57.03 -4.33 -68.63
N LYS A 592 56.60 -5.41 -67.97
CA LYS A 592 57.43 -6.62 -67.80
C LYS A 592 57.74 -7.26 -69.14
N LYS A 593 56.73 -7.48 -69.98
CA LYS A 593 56.90 -7.99 -71.36
C LYS A 593 57.85 -7.10 -72.16
N LEU A 594 57.66 -5.78 -72.12
CA LEU A 594 58.53 -4.84 -72.83
C LEU A 594 60.01 -4.99 -72.42
N ARG A 595 60.29 -5.20 -71.12
CA ARG A 595 61.66 -5.48 -70.64
C ARG A 595 62.18 -6.78 -71.23
N GLU A 596 61.40 -7.87 -71.15
CA GLU A 596 61.76 -9.18 -71.71
C GLU A 596 62.08 -9.10 -73.22
N TYR A 597 61.22 -8.44 -74.00
CA TYR A 597 61.44 -8.24 -75.44
C TYR A 597 62.65 -7.35 -75.75
N LYS A 598 62.93 -6.32 -74.94
CA LYS A 598 64.14 -5.50 -75.08
C LYS A 598 65.41 -6.32 -74.82
N TYR A 599 65.42 -7.18 -73.80
CA TYR A 599 66.53 -8.10 -73.55
C TYR A 599 66.74 -9.07 -74.72
N LEU A 600 65.65 -9.63 -75.27
CA LEU A 600 65.74 -10.49 -76.46
C LEU A 600 66.29 -9.74 -77.68
N LEU A 601 65.94 -8.46 -77.86
CA LEU A 601 66.49 -7.64 -78.94
C LEU A 601 68.01 -7.45 -78.78
N ILE A 602 68.50 -7.18 -77.56
CA ILE A 602 69.93 -7.06 -77.25
C ILE A 602 70.66 -8.37 -77.57
N LEU A 603 70.12 -9.51 -77.14
CA LEU A 603 70.65 -10.84 -77.48
C LEU A 603 70.71 -11.06 -79.00
N THR A 604 69.68 -10.64 -79.76
CA THR A 604 69.72 -10.76 -81.23
C THR A 604 70.81 -9.90 -81.86
N SER A 605 71.10 -8.71 -81.32
CA SER A 605 72.21 -7.88 -81.81
C SER A 605 73.58 -8.47 -81.47
N GLU A 606 73.76 -9.02 -80.27
CA GLU A 606 74.99 -9.69 -79.86
C GLU A 606 75.27 -10.93 -80.72
N ILE A 607 74.24 -11.75 -80.98
CA ILE A 607 74.36 -12.92 -81.88
C ILE A 607 74.69 -12.49 -83.31
N LYS A 608 74.13 -11.38 -83.81
CA LYS A 608 74.48 -10.82 -85.13
C LYS A 608 75.92 -10.31 -85.17
N ALA A 609 76.40 -9.64 -84.12
CA ALA A 609 77.77 -9.15 -84.00
C ALA A 609 78.78 -10.31 -83.94
N LEU A 610 78.48 -11.36 -83.16
CA LEU A 610 79.25 -12.61 -83.11
C LEU A 610 79.31 -13.30 -84.48
N ARG A 611 78.18 -13.33 -85.21
CA ARG A 611 78.14 -13.86 -86.59
C ARG A 611 79.01 -13.05 -87.56
N ALA A 612 79.01 -11.72 -87.44
CA ALA A 612 79.83 -10.84 -88.28
C ALA A 612 81.33 -10.99 -87.98
N GLN A 613 81.70 -11.12 -86.69
CA GLN A 613 83.08 -11.42 -86.27
C GLN A 613 83.55 -12.82 -86.73
N ALA A 614 82.64 -13.80 -86.75
CA ALA A 614 82.93 -15.15 -87.24
C ALA A 614 83.16 -15.22 -88.77
N SER A 615 82.59 -14.30 -89.57
CA SER A 615 82.81 -14.31 -91.03
C SER A 615 84.13 -13.66 -91.45
N THR A 616 84.68 -12.75 -90.66
CA THR A 616 85.96 -12.05 -90.95
C THR A 616 87.21 -12.79 -90.47
N THR A 617 87.11 -13.65 -89.45
CA THR A 617 88.29 -14.25 -88.80
C THR A 617 88.58 -15.72 -89.14
N LYS A 618 87.69 -16.46 -89.81
CA LYS A 618 87.83 -17.92 -90.09
C LYS A 618 88.36 -18.75 -88.89
N LYS A 619 88.15 -18.29 -87.65
CA LYS A 619 88.40 -19.02 -86.40
C LYS A 619 87.10 -19.06 -85.61
N LEU A 620 86.50 -20.25 -85.61
CA LEU A 620 85.29 -20.56 -84.86
C LEU A 620 85.68 -20.87 -83.41
N TYR A 621 85.38 -19.95 -82.49
CA TYR A 621 85.61 -20.16 -81.06
C TYR A 621 84.59 -21.15 -80.49
N SER A 622 85.08 -22.21 -79.83
CA SER A 622 84.30 -23.04 -78.93
C SER A 622 84.16 -22.35 -77.57
N VAL A 623 82.95 -22.18 -77.05
CA VAL A 623 82.74 -21.80 -75.65
C VAL A 623 82.84 -23.05 -74.79
N THR A 624 84.00 -23.28 -74.16
CA THR A 624 84.10 -24.14 -72.97
C THR A 624 84.83 -23.35 -71.89
N LYS A 625 84.24 -23.31 -70.69
CA LYS A 625 84.63 -22.60 -69.46
C LYS A 625 84.15 -21.13 -69.35
N PHE A 626 82.91 -20.97 -68.90
CA PHE A 626 82.53 -19.82 -68.07
C PHE A 626 83.13 -20.02 -66.68
N THR A 627 84.27 -19.39 -66.40
CA THR A 627 84.70 -19.15 -65.01
C THR A 627 83.76 -18.12 -64.40
N GLN A 628 83.02 -18.55 -63.38
CA GLN A 628 82.18 -17.70 -62.55
C GLN A 628 83.04 -16.56 -62.00
N ASN A 629 82.81 -15.34 -62.48
CA ASN A 629 83.01 -14.10 -61.71
C ASN A 629 82.52 -12.91 -62.53
N GLN A 630 81.21 -12.63 -62.43
CA GLN A 630 80.66 -11.33 -62.07
C GLN A 630 79.13 -11.37 -62.23
N SER A 631 78.47 -10.95 -61.16
CA SER A 631 77.03 -10.99 -60.92
C SER A 631 76.23 -10.12 -61.89
N VAL A 632 75.96 -10.63 -63.09
CA VAL A 632 74.74 -10.31 -63.83
C VAL A 632 73.81 -11.49 -63.59
N SER A 633 72.58 -11.25 -63.14
CA SER A 633 71.56 -12.28 -62.93
C SER A 633 71.21 -12.96 -64.26
N GLY A 634 72.06 -13.91 -64.66
CA GLY A 634 72.02 -14.65 -65.92
C GLY A 634 71.01 -15.78 -65.89
N ILE A 635 69.75 -15.47 -65.57
CA ILE A 635 68.65 -16.29 -66.04
C ILE A 635 68.29 -15.72 -67.41
N ILE A 636 68.74 -16.38 -68.48
CA ILE A 636 68.24 -16.10 -69.82
C ILE A 636 66.72 -16.33 -69.76
N PRO A 637 65.88 -15.29 -69.90
CA PRO A 637 64.44 -15.48 -69.81
C PRO A 637 64.00 -16.38 -70.95
N ASN A 638 63.25 -17.43 -70.63
CA ASN A 638 62.68 -18.32 -71.64
C ASN A 638 61.90 -17.46 -72.65
N PRO A 639 62.18 -17.53 -73.97
CA PRO A 639 61.43 -16.75 -74.95
C PRO A 639 59.93 -16.97 -74.76
N PRO A 640 59.10 -15.91 -74.80
CA PRO A 640 57.68 -16.03 -74.58
C PRO A 640 57.05 -17.01 -75.60
N LYS A 641 55.98 -17.68 -75.19
CA LYS A 641 55.32 -18.76 -75.94
C LYS A 641 55.01 -18.39 -77.40
N ASP A 642 54.68 -17.12 -77.66
CA ASP A 642 54.39 -16.61 -79.00
C ASP A 642 55.62 -16.64 -79.93
N ILE A 643 56.79 -16.29 -79.39
CA ILE A 643 58.07 -16.40 -80.09
C ILE A 643 58.39 -17.88 -80.32
N LEU A 644 58.25 -18.73 -79.29
CA LEU A 644 58.48 -20.18 -79.40
C LEU A 644 57.57 -20.83 -80.46
N ASN A 645 56.29 -20.48 -80.50
CA ASN A 645 55.33 -20.98 -81.49
C ASN A 645 55.69 -20.52 -82.91
N ARG A 646 56.15 -19.28 -83.07
CA ARG A 646 56.57 -18.75 -84.38
C ARG A 646 57.90 -19.34 -84.85
N ILE A 647 58.82 -19.61 -83.92
CA ILE A 647 60.03 -20.40 -84.17
C ILE A 647 59.66 -21.81 -84.62
N ALA A 648 58.74 -22.48 -83.91
CA ALA A 648 58.28 -23.82 -84.25
C ALA A 648 57.62 -23.87 -85.64
N LEU A 649 56.79 -22.89 -86.00
CA LEU A 649 56.19 -22.75 -87.34
C LEU A 649 57.24 -22.62 -88.45
N LEU A 650 58.28 -21.80 -88.24
CA LEU A 650 59.35 -21.63 -89.23
C LEU A 650 60.29 -22.84 -89.32
N ILE A 651 60.36 -23.67 -88.27
CA ILE A 651 61.05 -24.97 -88.32
C ILE A 651 60.20 -25.98 -89.09
N LYS A 652 58.89 -26.04 -88.82
CA LYS A 652 57.94 -26.95 -89.48
C LYS A 652 57.81 -26.67 -90.99
N ASN A 653 57.95 -25.41 -91.40
CA ASN A 653 57.91 -25.00 -92.81
C ASN A 653 59.23 -25.25 -93.58
N SER A 654 60.26 -25.83 -92.94
CA SER A 654 61.60 -26.00 -93.53
C SER A 654 62.09 -27.44 -93.67
N ASP A 655 61.22 -28.44 -93.45
CA ASP A 655 61.54 -29.85 -93.68
C ASP A 655 61.09 -30.29 -95.07
N SER A 656 61.92 -30.00 -96.08
CA SER A 656 61.97 -30.72 -97.35
C SER A 656 63.36 -30.59 -97.98
N ALA A 657 64.34 -31.37 -97.49
CA ALA A 657 65.42 -31.99 -98.28
C ALA A 657 66.52 -32.62 -97.39
N ASN A 658 66.74 -33.92 -97.60
CA ASN A 658 67.96 -34.72 -97.43
C ASN A 658 68.56 -34.96 -96.02
N VAL A 659 68.22 -36.13 -95.48
CA VAL A 659 69.05 -36.89 -94.55
C VAL A 659 69.98 -37.80 -95.37
N SER A 660 71.29 -37.56 -95.35
CA SER A 660 72.30 -38.55 -95.71
C SER A 660 73.21 -38.84 -94.51
N LYS A 661 73.35 -40.15 -94.22
CA LYS A 661 74.20 -40.75 -93.18
C LYS A 661 75.67 -40.36 -93.37
N VAL A 662 76.39 -40.12 -92.27
CA VAL A 662 77.84 -40.39 -92.21
C VAL A 662 78.21 -40.93 -90.83
N THR A 663 78.59 -42.21 -90.83
CA THR A 663 79.40 -42.90 -89.83
C THR A 663 80.89 -42.60 -90.03
N SER A 664 81.65 -42.71 -88.96
CA SER A 664 83.08 -42.40 -88.76
C SER A 664 84.08 -43.14 -89.67
N LYS A 665 85.03 -42.40 -90.29
CA LYS A 665 86.51 -42.47 -90.08
C LYS A 665 87.29 -41.59 -91.07
N ALA A 666 88.56 -41.33 -90.70
CA ALA A 666 89.61 -40.50 -91.31
C ALA A 666 89.45 -38.99 -91.05
N ALA A 667 90.19 -38.41 -90.10
CA ALA A 667 91.61 -38.03 -90.22
C ALA A 667 91.80 -36.93 -91.27
N GLU A 668 92.28 -35.79 -90.77
CA GLU A 668 92.75 -34.58 -91.45
C GLU A 668 91.69 -33.65 -92.06
N THR A 669 91.75 -32.40 -91.57
CA THR A 669 90.87 -31.25 -91.86
C THR A 669 89.45 -31.31 -91.27
N LYS A 670 88.98 -30.14 -90.82
CA LYS A 670 87.62 -29.77 -90.38
C LYS A 670 87.34 -29.83 -88.86
N GLN A 671 87.58 -28.68 -88.21
CA GLN A 671 86.68 -28.18 -87.17
C GLN A 671 85.32 -27.85 -87.81
N VAL A 672 84.43 -28.83 -87.94
CA VAL A 672 83.02 -28.58 -88.28
C VAL A 672 82.31 -28.12 -87.02
N LEU A 673 81.80 -26.89 -87.02
CA LEU A 673 80.97 -26.35 -85.95
C LEU A 673 79.51 -26.28 -86.41
N VAL A 674 78.62 -27.01 -85.73
CA VAL A 674 77.17 -26.95 -85.92
C VAL A 674 76.62 -25.79 -85.08
N CYS A 675 76.56 -24.58 -85.65
CA CYS A 675 75.57 -23.61 -85.18
C CYS A 675 74.20 -24.23 -85.49
N SER A 676 73.43 -24.62 -84.46
CA SER A 676 72.10 -25.18 -84.69
C SER A 676 71.33 -24.28 -85.67
N THR A 677 70.63 -24.89 -86.63
CA THR A 677 69.77 -24.17 -87.60
C THR A 677 68.76 -23.25 -86.91
N LEU A 678 68.50 -23.47 -85.62
CA LEU A 678 67.65 -22.68 -84.75
C LEU A 678 68.25 -21.31 -84.40
N LEU A 679 69.57 -21.23 -84.14
CA LEU A 679 70.26 -19.97 -83.79
C LEU A 679 70.40 -19.05 -85.02
N SER A 680 70.62 -19.63 -86.21
CA SER A 680 70.68 -18.86 -87.46
C SER A 680 69.32 -18.28 -87.84
N LYS A 681 68.25 -19.06 -87.65
CA LYS A 681 66.86 -18.61 -87.83
C LYS A 681 66.44 -17.56 -86.79
N PHE A 682 66.99 -17.60 -85.57
CA PHE A 682 66.71 -16.61 -84.52
C PHE A 682 67.06 -15.16 -84.93
N SER A 683 68.12 -14.98 -85.74
CA SER A 683 68.53 -13.65 -86.24
C SER A 683 67.50 -12.97 -87.16
N GLY A 684 66.63 -13.75 -87.82
CA GLY A 684 65.55 -13.27 -88.69
C GLY A 684 64.35 -12.67 -87.94
N PHE A 685 64.22 -12.93 -86.63
CA PHE A 685 63.11 -12.42 -85.82
C PHE A 685 63.28 -10.98 -85.33
N SER A 686 64.44 -10.37 -85.55
CA SER A 686 64.74 -8.99 -85.10
C SER A 686 63.69 -7.98 -85.58
N SER A 687 63.23 -8.10 -86.83
CA SER A 687 62.19 -7.21 -87.38
C SER A 687 60.82 -7.42 -86.71
N TYR A 688 60.47 -8.68 -86.40
CA TYR A 688 59.23 -9.00 -85.68
C TYR A 688 59.27 -8.55 -84.21
N ILE A 689 60.40 -8.72 -83.53
CA ILE A 689 60.58 -8.23 -82.15
C ILE A 689 60.46 -6.70 -82.11
N LYS A 690 61.02 -5.98 -83.10
CA LYS A 690 60.87 -4.52 -83.20
C LYS A 690 59.42 -4.08 -83.40
N THR A 691 58.64 -4.75 -84.25
CA THR A 691 57.21 -4.40 -84.45
C THR A 691 56.37 -4.69 -83.21
N VAL A 692 56.64 -5.78 -82.50
CA VAL A 692 55.99 -6.12 -81.22
C VAL A 692 56.36 -5.11 -80.13
N ILE A 693 57.62 -4.67 -80.06
CA ILE A 693 58.05 -3.61 -79.13
C ILE A 693 57.30 -2.30 -79.43
N GLN A 694 57.21 -1.90 -80.71
CA GLN A 694 56.52 -0.67 -81.09
C GLN A 694 55.03 -0.72 -80.74
N SER A 695 54.35 -1.84 -81.00
CA SER A 695 52.94 -2.01 -80.64
C SER A 695 52.72 -2.05 -79.12
N LEU A 696 53.65 -2.66 -78.36
CA LEU A 696 53.65 -2.63 -76.90
C LEU A 696 53.83 -1.21 -76.35
N ILE A 697 54.74 -0.41 -76.91
CA ILE A 697 54.96 0.99 -76.49
C ILE A 697 53.68 1.81 -76.71
N SER A 698 53.06 1.73 -77.88
CA SER A 698 51.79 2.43 -78.16
C SER A 698 50.67 1.98 -77.22
N SER A 699 50.59 0.67 -76.92
CA SER A 699 49.62 0.12 -75.98
C SER A 699 49.86 0.58 -74.54
N ILE A 700 51.12 0.67 -74.11
CA ILE A 700 51.52 1.18 -72.77
C ILE A 700 51.20 2.66 -72.65
N GLN A 701 51.47 3.47 -73.68
CA GLN A 701 51.14 4.90 -73.70
C GLN A 701 49.63 5.13 -73.59
N SER A 702 48.83 4.37 -74.36
CA SER A 702 47.36 4.41 -74.27
C SER A 702 46.86 4.03 -72.87
N LEU A 703 47.35 2.93 -72.30
CA LEU A 703 47.01 2.50 -70.94
C LEU A 703 47.43 3.52 -69.87
N ALA A 704 48.58 4.17 -70.02
CA ALA A 704 49.06 5.21 -69.11
C ALA A 704 48.12 6.44 -69.10
N VAL A 705 47.64 6.86 -70.28
CA VAL A 705 46.64 7.94 -70.39
C VAL A 705 45.32 7.54 -69.73
N GLN A 706 44.85 6.31 -69.94
CA GLN A 706 43.63 5.80 -69.28
C GLN A 706 43.77 5.73 -67.76
N CYS A 707 44.95 5.37 -67.24
CA CYS A 707 45.24 5.39 -65.80
C CYS A 707 45.21 6.82 -65.24
N LYS A 708 45.82 7.78 -65.96
CA LYS A 708 45.81 9.20 -65.58
C LYS A 708 44.40 9.76 -65.52
N ASN A 709 43.57 9.49 -66.53
CA ASN A 709 42.17 9.92 -66.56
C ASN A 709 41.36 9.32 -65.39
N SER A 710 41.52 8.02 -65.13
CA SER A 710 40.87 7.35 -63.99
C SER A 710 41.28 7.96 -62.64
N SER A 711 42.54 8.39 -62.49
CA SER A 711 43.02 9.08 -61.29
C SER A 711 42.41 10.47 -61.11
N ILE A 712 42.19 11.21 -62.20
CA ILE A 712 41.55 12.53 -62.17
C ILE A 712 40.09 12.37 -61.75
N GLU A 713 39.35 11.42 -62.33
CA GLU A 713 37.97 11.11 -61.96
C GLU A 713 37.84 10.69 -60.48
N LEU A 714 38.79 9.91 -59.97
CA LEU A 714 38.78 9.51 -58.56
C LEU A 714 39.01 10.72 -57.63
N ASN A 715 39.85 11.66 -58.02
CA ASN A 715 40.07 12.91 -57.30
C ASN A 715 38.83 13.84 -57.33
N THR A 716 38.08 13.91 -58.43
CA THR A 716 36.84 14.69 -58.48
C THR A 716 35.75 14.08 -57.60
N VAL A 717 35.63 12.74 -57.59
CA VAL A 717 34.75 11.99 -56.67
C VAL A 717 35.14 12.25 -55.20
N LYS A 718 36.44 12.28 -54.88
CA LYS A 718 36.91 12.59 -53.53
C LYS A 718 36.52 14.00 -53.08
N LYS A 719 36.78 15.03 -53.89
CA LYS A 719 36.41 16.42 -53.59
C LYS A 719 34.91 16.60 -53.40
N THR A 720 34.09 15.94 -54.22
CA THR A 720 32.63 16.00 -54.10
C THR A 720 32.09 15.25 -52.87
N LEU A 721 32.76 14.18 -52.42
CA LEU A 721 32.44 13.55 -51.13
C LEU A 721 32.78 14.44 -49.93
N GLU A 722 33.87 15.21 -50.00
CA GLU A 722 34.25 16.17 -48.96
C GLU A 722 33.22 17.30 -48.84
N THR A 723 32.72 17.86 -49.94
CA THR A 723 31.66 18.88 -49.91
C THR A 723 30.35 18.34 -49.34
N TYR A 724 29.97 17.10 -49.69
CA TYR A 724 28.79 16.45 -49.11
C TYR A 724 28.93 16.19 -47.61
N LEU A 725 30.13 15.93 -47.12
CA LEU A 725 30.41 15.78 -45.68
C LEU A 725 30.17 17.11 -44.95
N VAL A 726 30.64 18.23 -45.49
CA VAL A 726 30.40 19.57 -44.93
C VAL A 726 28.90 19.90 -44.88
N LEU A 727 28.17 19.69 -45.98
CA LEU A 727 26.72 19.90 -46.04
C LEU A 727 25.96 19.02 -45.05
N LYS A 728 26.36 17.75 -44.91
CA LYS A 728 25.78 16.83 -43.92
C LYS A 728 25.94 17.37 -42.50
N ASN A 729 27.09 17.94 -42.16
CA ASN A 729 27.34 18.53 -40.85
C ASN A 729 26.50 19.79 -40.64
N GLN A 730 26.35 20.65 -41.65
CA GLN A 730 25.48 21.84 -41.59
C GLN A 730 24.02 21.47 -41.35
N TYR A 731 23.47 20.49 -42.08
CA TYR A 731 22.09 20.03 -41.84
C TYR A 731 21.91 19.42 -40.45
N ALA A 732 22.94 18.76 -39.92
CA ALA A 732 22.91 18.20 -38.57
C ALA A 732 22.86 19.30 -37.48
N THR A 733 23.64 20.37 -37.62
CA THR A 733 23.64 21.49 -36.67
C THR A 733 22.33 22.28 -36.72
N GLU A 734 21.79 22.56 -37.90
CA GLU A 734 20.50 23.23 -38.06
C GLU A 734 19.34 22.42 -37.46
N LEU A 735 19.32 21.11 -37.69
CA LEU A 735 18.33 20.21 -37.08
C LEU A 735 18.44 20.19 -35.55
N GLN A 736 19.65 20.29 -35.00
CA GLN A 736 19.86 20.37 -33.55
C GLN A 736 19.36 21.70 -32.98
N GLN A 737 19.60 22.82 -33.65
CA GLN A 737 19.09 24.14 -33.25
C GLN A 737 17.55 24.19 -33.31
N LEU A 738 16.93 23.70 -34.38
CA LEU A 738 15.47 23.59 -34.52
C LEU A 738 14.86 22.71 -33.42
N LYS A 739 15.52 21.59 -33.09
CA LYS A 739 15.10 20.70 -32.00
C LYS A 739 15.15 21.40 -30.63
N ALA A 740 16.13 22.27 -30.40
CA ALA A 740 16.21 23.07 -29.18
C ALA A 740 15.07 24.10 -29.10
N LYS A 741 14.81 24.84 -30.19
CA LYS A 741 13.70 25.82 -30.30
C LYS A 741 12.32 25.16 -30.07
N LEU A 742 12.06 24.01 -30.70
CA LEU A 742 10.81 23.27 -30.50
C LEU A 742 10.62 22.77 -29.06
N ARG A 743 11.72 22.45 -28.35
CA ARG A 743 11.66 22.03 -26.93
C ARG A 743 11.30 23.21 -26.02
N SER A 744 11.90 24.38 -26.24
CA SER A 744 11.60 25.58 -25.44
C SER A 744 10.16 26.04 -25.66
N GLU A 745 9.68 26.11 -26.91
CA GLU A 745 8.28 26.45 -27.21
C GLU A 745 7.30 25.47 -26.61
N ARG A 746 7.58 24.16 -26.68
CA ARG A 746 6.76 23.13 -26.04
C ARG A 746 6.65 23.35 -24.53
N ALA A 747 7.71 23.81 -23.87
CA ALA A 747 7.66 24.14 -22.45
C ALA A 747 6.76 25.35 -22.18
N VAL A 748 6.86 26.41 -22.99
CA VAL A 748 6.01 27.61 -22.88
C VAL A 748 4.52 27.26 -23.12
N ILE A 749 4.22 26.49 -24.17
CA ILE A 749 2.85 26.03 -24.47
C ILE A 749 2.26 25.22 -23.30
N GLN A 750 3.08 24.40 -22.61
CA GLN A 750 2.62 23.68 -21.42
C GLN A 750 2.24 24.64 -20.27
N ILE A 751 3.02 25.70 -20.06
CA ILE A 751 2.72 26.73 -19.04
C ILE A 751 1.42 27.44 -19.39
N VAL A 752 1.26 27.90 -20.64
CA VAL A 752 0.04 28.56 -21.12
C VAL A 752 -1.18 27.65 -20.97
N LYS A 753 -1.05 26.37 -21.33
CA LYS A 753 -2.12 25.36 -21.15
C LYS A 753 -2.48 25.14 -19.68
N ARG A 754 -1.50 25.17 -18.76
CA ARG A 754 -1.76 25.09 -17.31
C ARG A 754 -2.51 26.32 -16.82
N LYS A 755 -2.10 27.53 -17.25
CA LYS A 755 -2.77 28.80 -16.90
C LYS A 755 -4.21 28.84 -17.42
N LEU A 756 -4.45 28.48 -18.69
CA LEU A 756 -5.80 28.38 -19.25
C LEU A 756 -6.69 27.38 -18.48
N LYS A 757 -6.17 26.20 -18.14
CA LYS A 757 -6.90 25.22 -17.30
C LYS A 757 -7.20 25.75 -15.90
N ALA A 758 -6.32 26.57 -15.32
CA ALA A 758 -6.55 27.20 -14.03
C ALA A 758 -7.67 28.24 -14.09
N LEU A 759 -7.69 29.08 -15.13
CA LEU A 759 -8.78 30.05 -15.36
C LEU A 759 -10.13 29.33 -15.59
N ASP A 760 -10.14 28.26 -16.38
CA ASP A 760 -11.33 27.42 -16.57
C ASP A 760 -11.82 26.79 -15.26
N ALA A 761 -10.89 26.33 -14.42
CA ALA A 761 -11.23 25.79 -13.10
C ALA A 761 -11.81 26.87 -12.19
N GLN A 762 -11.29 28.10 -12.23
CA GLN A 762 -11.85 29.24 -11.50
C GLN A 762 -13.26 29.59 -12.00
N LYS A 763 -13.49 29.66 -13.31
CA LYS A 763 -14.83 29.87 -13.90
C LYS A 763 -15.83 28.79 -13.45
N LYS A 764 -15.43 27.52 -13.47
CA LYS A 764 -16.27 26.41 -12.99
C LYS A 764 -16.54 26.51 -11.49
N LEU A 765 -15.51 26.81 -10.69
CA LEU A 765 -15.64 26.96 -9.24
C LEU A 765 -16.62 28.09 -8.88
N LEU A 766 -16.56 29.21 -9.61
CA LEU A 766 -17.51 30.32 -9.51
C LEU A 766 -18.97 29.88 -9.73
N LYS A 767 -19.22 29.02 -10.72
CA LYS A 767 -20.54 28.42 -10.98
C LYS A 767 -21.00 27.45 -9.87
N PHE A 768 -20.07 26.85 -9.11
CA PHE A 768 -20.37 25.85 -8.08
C PHE A 768 -20.51 26.41 -6.66
N PHE A 769 -20.06 27.64 -6.36
CA PHE A 769 -20.17 28.22 -5.02
C PHE A 769 -21.57 28.17 -4.39
N PRO A 770 -22.67 28.45 -5.13
CA PRO A 770 -24.02 28.36 -4.58
C PRO A 770 -24.41 26.94 -4.12
N ARG A 771 -23.74 25.90 -4.66
CA ARG A 771 -24.08 24.48 -4.47
C ARG A 771 -23.16 23.72 -3.51
N LEU A 772 -22.11 24.34 -2.96
CA LEU A 772 -21.06 23.68 -2.16
C LEU A 772 -21.46 23.31 -0.70
N ARG A 773 -22.76 23.16 -0.42
CA ARG A 773 -23.28 22.93 0.95
C ARG A 773 -23.04 21.51 1.51
N TYR A 774 -22.49 20.57 0.73
CA TYR A 774 -22.36 19.16 1.15
C TYR A 774 -21.01 18.84 1.82
N LEU A 775 -21.06 18.40 3.08
CA LEU A 775 -19.92 17.92 3.86
C LEU A 775 -19.31 16.61 3.30
N PRO A 776 -18.03 16.31 3.63
CA PRO A 776 -17.41 15.04 3.27
C PRO A 776 -18.13 13.85 3.90
N THR A 777 -18.48 12.85 3.08
CA THR A 777 -19.19 11.65 3.55
C THR A 777 -18.36 10.80 4.53
N PRO A 778 -18.98 10.24 5.58
CA PRO A 778 -18.30 9.36 6.55
C PRO A 778 -17.90 8.03 5.89
N GLN A 779 -16.85 7.39 6.42
CA GLN A 779 -16.27 6.17 5.85
C GLN A 779 -17.26 4.99 5.84
N THR A 780 -18.15 4.93 6.83
CA THR A 780 -19.21 3.92 6.97
C THR A 780 -20.21 3.98 5.80
N LYS A 781 -20.69 5.18 5.46
CA LYS A 781 -21.57 5.39 4.31
C LYS A 781 -20.90 5.03 2.98
N ILE A 782 -19.57 5.19 2.86
CA ILE A 782 -18.83 4.73 1.68
C ILE A 782 -18.85 3.21 1.59
N SER A 783 -18.57 2.49 2.69
CA SER A 783 -18.64 1.03 2.68
C SER A 783 -20.04 0.50 2.40
N GLU A 784 -21.07 1.13 2.95
CA GLU A 784 -22.47 0.79 2.69
C GLU A 784 -22.85 1.03 1.23
N MET A 785 -22.49 2.18 0.66
CA MET A 785 -22.79 2.49 -0.74
C MET A 785 -22.01 1.59 -1.71
N VAL A 786 -20.76 1.25 -1.40
CA VAL A 786 -20.00 0.24 -2.15
C VAL A 786 -20.67 -1.12 -2.05
N GLN A 787 -21.19 -1.50 -0.89
CA GLN A 787 -21.92 -2.76 -0.73
C GLN A 787 -23.21 -2.77 -1.56
N ILE A 788 -23.97 -1.68 -1.55
CA ILE A 788 -25.18 -1.51 -2.37
C ILE A 788 -24.84 -1.58 -3.86
N LEU A 789 -23.77 -0.89 -4.31
CA LEU A 789 -23.32 -0.93 -5.69
C LEU A 789 -22.79 -2.31 -6.08
N LEU A 790 -22.12 -3.04 -5.18
CA LEU A 790 -21.76 -4.44 -5.43
C LEU A 790 -23.01 -5.29 -5.63
N THR A 791 -24.02 -5.16 -4.77
CA THR A 791 -25.27 -5.91 -4.94
C THR A 791 -26.01 -5.55 -6.24
N LYS A 792 -25.90 -4.31 -6.71
CA LYS A 792 -26.55 -3.85 -7.96
C LYS A 792 -25.75 -4.10 -9.24
N ILE A 793 -24.42 -4.10 -9.19
CA ILE A 793 -23.54 -4.22 -10.38
C ILE A 793 -23.05 -5.64 -10.56
N VAL A 794 -22.66 -6.29 -9.45
CA VAL A 794 -22.06 -7.62 -9.47
C VAL A 794 -23.13 -8.69 -9.30
N ASP A 795 -24.11 -8.48 -8.39
CA ASP A 795 -25.05 -9.54 -8.03
C ASP A 795 -26.34 -9.69 -8.87
N PRO A 796 -26.79 -8.80 -9.79
CA PRO A 796 -28.10 -9.02 -10.43
C PRO A 796 -28.07 -10.15 -11.48
N LYS A 797 -26.89 -10.61 -11.93
CA LYS A 797 -26.76 -11.63 -12.99
C LYS A 797 -25.52 -12.51 -12.85
N LEU A 798 -25.15 -12.96 -11.65
CA LEU A 798 -24.28 -14.15 -11.54
C LEU A 798 -25.10 -15.42 -11.85
N LYS A 799 -25.70 -15.45 -13.05
CA LYS A 799 -26.35 -16.62 -13.67
C LYS A 799 -25.27 -17.43 -14.36
N TYR A 800 -24.20 -17.80 -13.64
CA TYR A 800 -23.37 -18.90 -14.09
C TYR A 800 -24.18 -20.13 -13.77
N SER A 801 -24.79 -20.72 -14.79
CA SER A 801 -25.39 -22.02 -14.58
C SER A 801 -24.25 -22.95 -14.20
N ILE A 802 -24.27 -23.44 -12.96
CA ILE A 802 -23.36 -24.51 -12.52
C ILE A 802 -23.47 -25.69 -13.50
N ASP A 803 -24.58 -25.76 -14.23
CA ASP A 803 -24.88 -26.69 -15.31
C ASP A 803 -23.93 -26.59 -16.51
N ASN A 804 -23.40 -25.40 -16.84
CA ASN A 804 -22.46 -25.22 -17.94
C ASN A 804 -21.12 -25.94 -17.73
N ILE A 805 -20.84 -26.42 -16.51
CA ILE A 805 -19.67 -27.27 -16.21
C ILE A 805 -19.92 -28.72 -16.65
N TYR A 806 -21.17 -29.16 -16.57
CA TYR A 806 -21.58 -30.51 -16.91
C TYR A 806 -21.83 -30.67 -18.41
N ASP A 807 -22.48 -29.68 -19.03
CA ASP A 807 -22.97 -29.73 -20.40
C ASP A 807 -21.88 -29.99 -21.48
N PRO A 808 -20.66 -29.41 -21.46
CA PRO A 808 -19.64 -29.70 -22.47
C PRO A 808 -19.10 -31.14 -22.40
N LYS A 809 -19.24 -31.81 -21.25
CA LYS A 809 -18.85 -33.21 -21.06
C LYS A 809 -19.96 -34.20 -21.39
N LEU A 810 -21.16 -33.69 -21.62
CA LEU A 810 -22.37 -34.47 -21.89
C LEU A 810 -22.86 -34.28 -23.34
N SER A 811 -22.24 -33.38 -24.11
CA SER A 811 -22.62 -33.05 -25.49
C SER A 811 -22.53 -34.25 -26.44
N THR A 812 -21.58 -35.16 -26.22
CA THR A 812 -21.37 -36.37 -27.03
C THR A 812 -22.28 -37.55 -26.61
N SER A 813 -23.10 -37.39 -25.57
CA SER A 813 -23.97 -38.44 -25.05
C SER A 813 -25.43 -38.23 -25.46
N SER A 814 -26.19 -39.31 -25.64
CA SER A 814 -27.64 -39.23 -25.87
C SER A 814 -28.34 -38.47 -24.72
N LYS A 815 -29.41 -37.72 -25.01
CA LYS A 815 -30.11 -36.85 -24.03
C LYS A 815 -30.47 -37.58 -22.72
N LYS A 816 -30.96 -38.83 -22.82
CA LYS A 816 -31.31 -39.69 -21.67
C LYS A 816 -30.07 -40.05 -20.84
N LEU A 817 -28.99 -40.47 -21.49
CA LEU A 817 -27.74 -40.87 -20.84
C LEU A 817 -26.99 -39.67 -20.26
N ALA A 818 -27.03 -38.53 -20.95
CA ALA A 818 -26.53 -37.24 -20.48
C ALA A 818 -27.24 -36.82 -19.18
N ALA A 819 -28.57 -36.87 -19.15
CA ALA A 819 -29.36 -36.55 -17.95
C ALA A 819 -29.06 -37.49 -16.77
N ALA A 820 -28.91 -38.80 -17.02
CA ALA A 820 -28.55 -39.78 -15.99
C ALA A 820 -27.15 -39.52 -15.41
N ARG A 821 -26.16 -39.24 -16.27
CA ARG A 821 -24.79 -38.88 -15.87
C ARG A 821 -24.77 -37.58 -15.06
N LYS A 822 -25.49 -36.55 -15.52
CA LYS A 822 -25.64 -35.26 -14.81
C LYS A 822 -26.21 -35.45 -13.41
N LYS A 823 -27.34 -36.18 -13.27
CA LYS A 823 -27.94 -36.51 -11.97
C LYS A 823 -26.97 -37.27 -11.06
N LYS A 824 -26.25 -38.25 -11.62
CA LYS A 824 -25.24 -39.02 -10.87
C LYS A 824 -24.10 -38.14 -10.37
N TRP A 825 -23.58 -37.24 -11.20
CA TRP A 825 -22.53 -36.29 -10.81
C TRP A 825 -23.01 -35.27 -9.77
N GLN A 826 -24.20 -34.69 -9.96
CA GLN A 826 -24.81 -33.78 -8.98
C GLN A 826 -25.02 -34.47 -7.63
N ARG A 827 -25.44 -35.75 -7.62
CA ARG A 827 -25.57 -36.55 -6.40
C ARG A 827 -24.22 -36.77 -5.72
N LEU A 828 -23.18 -37.16 -6.46
CA LEU A 828 -21.82 -37.33 -5.92
C LEU A 828 -21.26 -36.02 -5.38
N GLU A 829 -21.46 -34.91 -6.09
CA GLU A 829 -21.07 -33.58 -5.64
C GLU A 829 -21.78 -33.20 -4.33
N LYS A 830 -23.10 -33.40 -4.27
CA LYS A 830 -23.92 -33.07 -3.10
C LYS A 830 -23.44 -33.78 -1.84
N TYR A 831 -23.01 -35.04 -1.94
CA TYR A 831 -22.58 -35.83 -0.78
C TYR A 831 -21.08 -35.73 -0.48
N PHE A 832 -20.23 -35.68 -1.51
CA PHE A 832 -18.78 -35.78 -1.34
C PHE A 832 -18.02 -34.48 -1.56
N GLY A 833 -18.66 -33.42 -2.07
CA GLY A 833 -17.99 -32.16 -2.39
C GLY A 833 -17.24 -31.53 -1.20
N GLY A 834 -17.82 -31.62 0.01
CA GLY A 834 -17.23 -31.06 1.22
C GLY A 834 -16.06 -31.87 1.82
N ILE A 835 -15.92 -33.14 1.43
CA ILE A 835 -14.82 -34.03 1.86
C ILE A 835 -13.85 -34.39 0.74
N ALA A 836 -14.06 -33.87 -0.48
CA ALA A 836 -13.28 -34.26 -1.65
C ALA A 836 -11.76 -34.05 -1.47
N ASN A 837 -11.38 -32.97 -0.77
CA ASN A 837 -9.97 -32.66 -0.46
C ASN A 837 -9.37 -33.53 0.65
N MET A 838 -10.19 -34.28 1.39
CA MET A 838 -9.76 -35.18 2.47
C MET A 838 -9.04 -36.42 1.93
N THR A 839 -9.20 -36.73 0.64
CA THR A 839 -8.48 -37.80 -0.09
C THR A 839 -6.96 -37.66 -0.07
N LYS A 840 -6.43 -36.48 0.26
CA LYS A 840 -4.99 -36.26 0.44
C LYS A 840 -4.47 -36.76 1.79
N LEU A 841 -5.36 -37.10 2.73
CA LEU A 841 -4.99 -37.53 4.06
C LEU A 841 -4.80 -39.05 4.13
N THR A 842 -3.81 -39.49 4.90
CA THR A 842 -3.61 -40.90 5.23
C THR A 842 -4.63 -41.37 6.27
N LYS A 843 -4.86 -42.69 6.37
CA LYS A 843 -5.79 -43.27 7.36
C LYS A 843 -5.44 -42.86 8.80
N ALA A 844 -4.15 -42.80 9.13
CA ALA A 844 -3.65 -42.34 10.43
C ALA A 844 -3.84 -40.83 10.68
N GLN A 845 -3.94 -40.01 9.63
CA GLN A 845 -4.30 -38.59 9.77
C GLN A 845 -5.81 -38.44 9.97
N ILE A 846 -6.63 -39.28 9.33
CA ILE A 846 -8.09 -39.28 9.48
C ILE A 846 -8.51 -39.63 10.91
N SER A 847 -7.88 -40.62 11.55
CA SER A 847 -8.15 -40.93 12.97
C SER A 847 -7.79 -39.80 13.92
N ARG A 848 -6.86 -38.91 13.51
CA ARG A 848 -6.48 -37.69 14.26
C ARG A 848 -7.37 -36.48 13.94
N ASN A 849 -8.38 -36.63 13.08
CA ASN A 849 -9.36 -35.58 12.83
C ASN A 849 -10.10 -35.20 14.11
N VAL A 850 -10.67 -34.01 14.11
CA VAL A 850 -11.59 -33.54 15.13
C VAL A 850 -12.95 -33.30 14.49
N ALA A 851 -13.98 -34.01 14.95
CA ALA A 851 -15.33 -33.88 14.43
C ALA A 851 -16.12 -32.83 15.22
N ILE A 852 -16.83 -31.95 14.51
CA ILE A 852 -17.77 -30.98 15.07
C ILE A 852 -19.14 -31.33 14.53
N ILE A 853 -20.05 -31.83 15.39
CA ILE A 853 -21.34 -32.39 14.97
C ILE A 853 -22.48 -31.50 15.49
N ILE A 854 -23.43 -31.20 14.62
CA ILE A 854 -24.65 -30.44 14.91
C ILE A 854 -25.85 -31.29 14.50
N GLY A 855 -26.78 -31.55 15.43
CA GLY A 855 -27.88 -32.49 15.22
C GLY A 855 -27.47 -33.93 15.51
N GLN A 856 -27.21 -34.27 16.78
CA GLN A 856 -26.72 -35.61 17.15
C GLN A 856 -27.69 -36.73 16.71
N LYS A 857 -29.00 -36.47 16.75
CA LYS A 857 -30.04 -37.45 16.39
C LYS A 857 -30.02 -37.79 14.90
N GLU A 858 -29.88 -36.79 14.05
CA GLU A 858 -29.81 -36.92 12.59
C GLU A 858 -28.46 -37.51 12.13
N GLU A 859 -27.38 -37.21 12.86
CA GLU A 859 -26.01 -37.62 12.52
C GLU A 859 -25.54 -38.86 13.30
N MET A 860 -26.45 -39.71 13.77
CA MET A 860 -26.09 -40.84 14.63
C MET A 860 -25.09 -41.81 13.97
N ASN A 861 -25.18 -41.98 12.64
CA ASN A 861 -24.21 -42.79 11.89
C ASN A 861 -22.80 -42.18 11.94
N ALA A 862 -22.70 -40.86 11.84
CA ALA A 862 -21.43 -40.15 11.96
C ALA A 862 -20.85 -40.28 13.37
N VAL A 863 -21.69 -40.16 14.40
CA VAL A 863 -21.30 -40.34 15.81
C VAL A 863 -20.72 -41.74 16.03
N ARG A 864 -21.42 -42.80 15.60
CA ARG A 864 -20.96 -44.19 15.73
C ARG A 864 -19.66 -44.44 14.99
N GLU A 865 -19.51 -43.95 13.76
CA GLU A 865 -18.26 -44.09 12.99
C GLU A 865 -17.10 -43.34 13.65
N CYS A 866 -17.33 -42.13 14.16
CA CYS A 866 -16.31 -41.37 14.88
C CYS A 866 -15.86 -42.09 16.15
N GLN A 867 -16.79 -42.69 16.90
CA GLN A 867 -16.47 -43.52 18.07
C GLN A 867 -15.61 -44.72 17.70
N LYS A 868 -16.00 -45.49 16.66
CA LYS A 868 -15.22 -46.64 16.17
C LYS A 868 -13.79 -46.27 15.76
N LEU A 869 -13.59 -45.06 15.23
CA LEU A 869 -12.28 -44.57 14.78
C LEU A 869 -11.50 -43.77 15.84
N GLY A 870 -12.05 -43.60 17.05
CA GLY A 870 -11.43 -42.81 18.11
C GLY A 870 -11.33 -41.30 17.82
N ILE A 871 -12.15 -40.78 16.89
CA ILE A 871 -12.16 -39.37 16.50
C ILE A 871 -12.84 -38.55 17.61
N LYS A 872 -12.15 -37.50 18.09
CA LYS A 872 -12.69 -36.64 19.15
C LYS A 872 -13.83 -35.76 18.64
N MET A 873 -14.97 -35.81 19.33
CA MET A 873 -16.21 -35.16 18.92
C MET A 873 -16.57 -33.95 19.79
N PHE A 874 -16.92 -32.86 19.13
CA PHE A 874 -17.50 -31.65 19.71
C PHE A 874 -18.93 -31.51 19.22
N THR A 875 -19.90 -31.67 20.11
CA THR A 875 -21.30 -31.75 19.69
C THR A 875 -22.17 -30.73 20.41
N ILE A 876 -23.02 -30.07 19.65
CA ILE A 876 -24.15 -29.31 20.21
C ILE A 876 -25.24 -30.33 20.52
N VAL A 877 -25.67 -30.35 21.78
CA VAL A 877 -26.60 -31.35 22.31
C VAL A 877 -27.82 -30.62 22.82
N ASP A 878 -28.98 -30.93 22.23
CA ASP A 878 -30.27 -30.45 22.73
C ASP A 878 -30.84 -31.43 23.78
N THR A 879 -31.95 -31.07 24.42
CA THR A 879 -32.55 -31.83 25.54
C THR A 879 -33.00 -33.23 25.16
N ASN A 880 -33.21 -33.52 23.87
CA ASN A 880 -33.55 -34.84 23.33
C ASN A 880 -32.34 -35.71 22.97
N CYS A 881 -31.12 -35.21 23.14
CA CYS A 881 -29.89 -35.89 22.75
C CYS A 881 -29.20 -36.58 23.94
N ASN A 882 -28.32 -37.55 23.68
CA ASN A 882 -27.56 -38.27 24.71
C ASN A 882 -26.15 -37.67 24.87
N PRO A 883 -25.85 -36.94 25.96
CA PRO A 883 -24.55 -36.30 26.15
C PRO A 883 -23.39 -37.29 26.33
N ALA A 884 -23.65 -38.56 26.66
CA ALA A 884 -22.60 -39.56 26.86
C ALA A 884 -21.92 -40.00 25.55
N LEU A 885 -22.55 -39.76 24.39
CA LEU A 885 -22.03 -40.20 23.10
C LEU A 885 -20.91 -39.30 22.55
N SER A 886 -20.58 -38.19 23.22
CA SER A 886 -19.63 -37.18 22.71
C SER A 886 -18.62 -36.75 23.77
N ASP A 887 -17.36 -36.51 23.39
CA ASP A 887 -16.30 -36.10 24.34
C ASP A 887 -16.51 -34.66 24.89
N HIS A 888 -16.93 -33.75 24.00
CA HIS A 888 -17.09 -32.34 24.31
C HIS A 888 -18.49 -31.87 23.96
N VAL A 889 -19.35 -31.91 24.97
CA VAL A 889 -20.77 -31.55 24.86
C VAL A 889 -21.00 -30.07 25.12
N ILE A 890 -21.78 -29.42 24.27
CA ILE A 890 -22.30 -28.07 24.50
C ILE A 890 -23.83 -28.16 24.56
N PRO A 891 -24.44 -28.07 25.75
CA PRO A 891 -25.89 -28.11 25.88
C PRO A 891 -26.46 -26.79 25.35
N ALA A 892 -27.15 -26.81 24.21
CA ALA A 892 -27.76 -25.64 23.60
C ALA A 892 -28.78 -26.04 22.53
N ASN A 893 -29.67 -25.12 22.20
CA ASN A 893 -30.61 -25.28 21.10
C ASN A 893 -29.88 -25.51 19.76
N ASP A 894 -30.10 -26.65 19.12
CA ASP A 894 -29.53 -26.99 17.81
C ASP A 894 -30.53 -26.87 16.63
N ASP A 895 -31.78 -26.48 16.92
CA ASP A 895 -32.81 -26.16 15.92
C ASP A 895 -32.80 -24.67 15.51
N SER A 896 -32.34 -23.80 16.41
CA SER A 896 -32.21 -22.37 16.16
C SER A 896 -30.97 -22.06 15.32
N ARG A 897 -31.20 -21.52 14.11
CA ARG A 897 -30.12 -21.04 13.23
C ARG A 897 -29.23 -19.99 13.92
N ASN A 898 -29.79 -19.14 14.77
CA ASN A 898 -29.03 -18.11 15.50
C ASN A 898 -28.12 -18.72 16.58
N SER A 899 -28.60 -19.74 17.29
CA SER A 899 -27.82 -20.48 18.28
C SER A 899 -26.63 -21.18 17.63
N ILE A 900 -26.89 -21.96 16.58
CA ILE A 900 -25.85 -22.68 15.81
C ILE A 900 -24.82 -21.69 15.24
N LYS A 901 -25.29 -20.58 14.66
CA LYS A 901 -24.42 -19.52 14.12
C LYS A 901 -23.53 -18.93 15.20
N TYR A 902 -24.06 -18.65 16.38
CA TYR A 902 -23.27 -18.10 17.49
C TYR A 902 -22.13 -19.05 17.89
N ILE A 903 -22.45 -20.33 18.16
CA ILE A 903 -21.45 -21.33 18.56
C ILE A 903 -20.40 -21.54 17.46
N LEU A 904 -20.83 -21.77 16.21
CA LEU A 904 -19.91 -21.96 15.09
C LEU A 904 -19.03 -20.73 14.86
N THR A 905 -19.55 -19.51 15.01
CA THR A 905 -18.74 -18.29 14.89
C THR A 905 -17.63 -18.28 15.93
N LYS A 906 -17.93 -18.60 17.20
CA LYS A 906 -16.90 -18.68 18.25
C LYS A 906 -15.86 -19.77 17.95
N PHE A 907 -16.29 -20.92 17.43
CA PHE A 907 -15.39 -22.01 16.98
C PHE A 907 -14.45 -21.54 15.87
N ILE A 908 -14.99 -20.96 14.80
CA ILE A 908 -14.22 -20.44 13.66
C ILE A 908 -13.19 -19.41 14.14
N THR A 909 -13.60 -18.46 14.99
CA THR A 909 -12.70 -17.43 15.52
C THR A 909 -11.52 -18.05 16.27
N ARG A 910 -11.77 -19.01 17.17
CA ARG A 910 -10.71 -19.66 17.95
C ARG A 910 -9.81 -20.55 17.11
N ILE A 911 -10.37 -21.33 16.18
CA ILE A 911 -9.60 -22.19 15.28
C ILE A 911 -8.69 -21.33 14.37
N ARG A 912 -9.22 -20.27 13.75
CA ARG A 912 -8.44 -19.37 12.88
C ARG A 912 -7.32 -18.66 13.63
N LEU A 913 -7.61 -18.17 14.83
CA LEU A 913 -6.61 -17.53 15.67
C LEU A 913 -5.47 -18.50 16.00
N ALA A 914 -5.80 -19.72 16.43
CA ALA A 914 -4.83 -20.78 16.70
C ALA A 914 -3.98 -21.14 15.47
N GLN A 915 -4.62 -21.29 14.30
CA GLN A 915 -3.91 -21.57 13.03
C GLN A 915 -2.95 -20.44 12.65
N LYS A 916 -3.33 -19.17 12.87
CA LYS A 916 -2.45 -18.02 12.64
C LYS A 916 -1.25 -18.02 13.58
N ILE A 917 -1.46 -18.34 14.86
CA ILE A 917 -0.38 -18.48 15.84
C ILE A 917 0.57 -19.61 15.45
N ARG A 918 0.04 -20.80 15.14
CA ARG A 918 0.85 -21.94 14.67
C ARG A 918 1.70 -21.58 13.45
N ALA A 919 1.10 -20.90 12.46
CA ALA A 919 1.84 -20.48 11.27
C ALA A 919 2.99 -19.51 11.59
N ARG A 920 2.81 -18.61 12.57
CA ARG A 920 3.88 -17.73 13.06
C ARG A 920 4.98 -18.53 13.76
N ILE A 921 4.62 -19.48 14.64
CA ILE A 921 5.58 -20.34 15.34
C ILE A 921 6.41 -21.16 14.34
N LEU A 922 5.76 -21.81 13.37
CA LEU A 922 6.45 -22.58 12.34
C LEU A 922 7.36 -21.70 11.47
N LYS A 923 6.98 -20.44 11.22
CA LYS A 923 7.85 -19.50 10.49
C LYS A 923 9.10 -19.15 11.30
N ILE A 924 8.96 -18.91 12.60
CA ILE A 924 10.09 -18.61 13.50
C ILE A 924 11.03 -19.82 13.62
N GLN A 925 10.49 -21.03 13.70
CA GLN A 925 11.26 -22.28 13.75
C GLN A 925 12.01 -22.61 12.46
N LYS A 926 11.59 -22.06 11.31
CA LYS A 926 12.28 -22.23 10.03
C LYS A 926 13.36 -21.18 9.78
N THR A 927 13.31 -20.06 10.51
CA THR A 927 14.29 -18.97 10.41
C THR A 927 15.40 -19.07 11.44
N LYS A 928 15.20 -19.90 12.47
CA LYS A 928 16.26 -20.47 13.30
C LYS A 928 16.68 -21.76 12.64
#